data_AF-A0A3P3DRB0-F1
#
_entry.id   AF-A0A3P3DRB0-F1
#
_cell.length_a   1.000
_cell.length_b   1.000
_cell.length_c   1.000
_cell.angle_alpha   90.00
_cell.angle_beta   90.00
_cell.angle_gamma   90.00
#
_symmetry.space_group_name_H-M   'P 1'
#
loop_
_entity.id
_entity.type
_entity.pdbx_description
1 polymer ?
#
loop_
_entity_poly.entity_id
_entity_poly.type
_entity_poly.pdbx_seq_one_letter_code
_entity_poly.pdbx_strand_id
1 'polypeptide(L)'
;MVSINGGAGDDKLTAPAGSATLSGEGGQDTLLGAGGGDVLYGGEGDDLLFGGEGADTLSGDAGRDTLRGDGGNDVLYGGDGADSLDGGAGADSVYGGIGDDSLEGGSGNDLLHGGAGRDEIFGGAENDFLYGDADADSLYGGAGNDYLSGGDGDDLLDGGEGKDSLFGGSGANQLFGGADNDALYGGEGNESLYGGAGNDVLDGGKGDDLLDGGQGNDTLSGGAGDDSLFGGGGNDRLLGGDGNDTLVALAGDDTLTGGGGDDLFVWTGAERGNVTITDFRTGNSGSAQDGDDSNTDRIDLSDYFSHATLPNYNALNGTDFSSPLEALNHHLTVNYRGSSDSTRLTFNGTDNSGPVLTFQGLKISRDGPLSYEESFVSDGDGVVTGSAGNDLIDADYTGDPHGERVDGGGNASPGRGGQDDIVMAGAGDDRVSGGEGDDSLYGEAGNDTLEGGVGRDLLNGGAGDDLLSGGADNDSLFGGDGADQLYGGAGDDVLYGGEGDDSLEGGDGDDYLSGADGGDTLDGGAGDDFLSGGAGDDVLSGGEGNDALYADEGDDRLYGGAGQDSLFGQDGNDTLKGGAGGDEIYGGGDADLILGEEGDDNLNGDEGDDTLYGGDGQDSVTGGAGDDQLFGGTGADHLFGHLGDDTLSGDEGDDSLYGGLGQDEIFGGAGNDSLWGEEGDDRLSGDDGEDLLFGNDGADSLFGGAGEDRLEGGAGDDVLTGGSGADSFVWQGADRGNDIITDFRGGPGGTDADSVDLSALFNPDTLATYNALTNQAFLSPLDALNHHVTAQFDPLSGDARITFNGTDFAGPVLTLQGFNPQSEPPLTSAETFVLGQNGIVSGTDGDDLMDSSYLADPEGDRIDDPERDLPGRPLTNDRIEAGAGNDTLHAGAGNDTLFGDSGDDFLDGGTGNDLLYGGTGADTLQGGEGADTLYGGAGSDTFIVTAGDLVADFQTSPGESDFVDLSHYYNGDTLRSYNEARADAPHTTPLSWLRAEQAGGVLHAAGGLRITSDGSTPVDPFLLNITNTGVICFAQGTRIRSLRGLIAVEELRVGDLLATRDAGWQPLRWTSSQGVSKRELQDQPQLKPVRIPAGSLGGGMPGRDLYVTRQHRILFSSGAGALIPAKDFCGSAGIAECHQQAAQRYYHLLLDRHHLIEAEGSWCESLYLGPALPRLMPLSERRSLVTSCPDLVRTPAPLARPEMRAHAARRAIRQHVQMGLPLQGQPQLTSAALPGQDAPGALRTSAFAPL
;
A
#
# COMPACT_ATOMS: atom_id res chain seq x y z
N MET A 1 26.99 -4.24 7.34
CA MET A 1 26.38 -2.91 7.17
C MET A 1 26.60 -2.43 5.76
N VAL A 2 25.86 -3.07 4.88
CA VAL A 2 25.49 -2.58 3.55
C VAL A 2 24.24 -1.71 3.75
N SER A 3 24.03 -0.70 2.91
CA SER A 3 22.81 0.10 2.92
C SER A 3 22.30 0.23 1.49
N ILE A 4 21.02 -0.07 1.30
CA ILE A 4 20.31 -0.13 0.02
C ILE A 4 19.07 0.76 0.16
N ASN A 5 18.72 1.52 -0.88
CA ASN A 5 17.51 2.37 -0.88
C ASN A 5 16.79 2.19 -2.23
N GLY A 6 15.47 2.02 -2.20
CA GLY A 6 14.60 1.80 -3.34
C GLY A 6 14.33 3.09 -4.11
N GLY A 7 13.65 4.05 -3.50
CA GLY A 7 13.18 5.23 -4.20
C GLY A 7 11.69 5.48 -3.93
N ALA A 8 11.01 6.17 -4.84
CA ALA A 8 9.61 6.59 -4.63
C ALA A 8 8.62 5.78 -5.48
N GLY A 9 8.96 4.53 -5.80
CA GLY A 9 8.06 3.58 -6.45
C GLY A 9 8.20 2.23 -5.77
N ASP A 10 7.41 1.26 -6.21
CA ASP A 10 7.35 -0.07 -5.58
C ASP A 10 8.68 -0.80 -5.77
N ASP A 11 9.46 -0.93 -4.70
CA ASP A 11 10.84 -1.36 -4.70
C ASP A 11 11.03 -2.66 -3.93
N LYS A 12 11.72 -3.63 -4.55
CA LYS A 12 12.16 -4.86 -3.87
C LYS A 12 13.63 -4.82 -3.49
N LEU A 13 13.93 -4.90 -2.20
CA LEU A 13 15.27 -4.82 -1.64
C LEU A 13 15.62 -6.06 -0.82
N THR A 14 16.72 -6.74 -1.15
CA THR A 14 17.21 -7.90 -0.38
C THR A 14 18.56 -7.61 0.28
N ALA A 15 18.66 -7.94 1.57
CA ALA A 15 19.88 -7.82 2.34
C ALA A 15 20.91 -8.89 1.92
N PRO A 16 22.19 -8.53 1.76
CA PRO A 16 23.25 -9.54 1.67
C PRO A 16 23.54 -10.13 3.06
N ALA A 17 23.99 -11.38 3.12
CA ALA A 17 24.32 -12.07 4.37
C ALA A 17 25.06 -11.20 5.42
N GLY A 18 24.45 -11.04 6.60
CA GLY A 18 24.93 -10.26 7.75
C GLY A 18 24.52 -8.78 7.76
N SER A 19 23.88 -8.29 8.82
CA SER A 19 23.54 -6.89 9.17
C SER A 19 23.55 -5.86 8.02
N ALA A 20 22.38 -5.49 7.53
CA ALA A 20 22.10 -4.53 6.47
C ALA A 20 21.19 -3.39 6.95
N THR A 21 20.96 -2.43 6.06
CA THR A 21 19.93 -1.40 6.24
C THR A 21 19.22 -1.22 4.91
N LEU A 22 17.93 -1.49 4.86
CA LEU A 22 17.07 -1.38 3.69
C LEU A 22 16.09 -0.22 3.90
N SER A 23 15.74 0.49 2.84
CA SER A 23 14.81 1.62 2.89
C SER A 23 14.02 1.67 1.58
N GLY A 24 12.71 1.46 1.65
CA GLY A 24 11.77 1.61 0.54
C GLY A 24 11.66 3.08 0.12
N GLU A 25 11.31 3.93 1.08
CA GLU A 25 10.95 5.36 0.99
C GLU A 25 9.48 5.58 0.61
N GLY A 26 8.99 5.13 -0.55
CA GLY A 26 7.54 5.10 -0.74
C GLY A 26 7.11 4.51 -2.07
N GLY A 27 5.88 4.03 -2.12
CA GLY A 27 5.54 2.89 -2.98
C GLY A 27 5.16 1.73 -2.09
N GLN A 28 4.64 0.64 -2.67
CA GLN A 28 4.45 -0.61 -1.93
C GLN A 28 5.75 -1.41 -2.02
N ASP A 29 6.54 -1.40 -0.96
CA ASP A 29 7.91 -1.88 -0.98
C ASP A 29 8.02 -3.27 -0.32
N THR A 30 8.87 -4.13 -0.89
CA THR A 30 9.20 -5.44 -0.30
C THR A 30 10.65 -5.45 0.17
N LEU A 31 10.87 -5.52 1.48
CA LEU A 31 12.19 -5.49 2.10
C LEU A 31 12.48 -6.84 2.77
N LEU A 32 13.47 -7.55 2.24
CA LEU A 32 13.89 -8.86 2.74
C LEU A 32 15.22 -8.76 3.46
N GLY A 33 15.19 -8.97 4.77
CA GLY A 33 16.34 -9.21 5.61
C GLY A 33 17.04 -10.52 5.25
N ALA A 34 18.21 -10.73 5.83
CA ALA A 34 18.97 -11.97 5.75
C ALA A 34 19.52 -12.27 7.14
N GLY A 35 20.33 -13.33 7.27
CA GLY A 35 20.91 -13.65 8.58
C GLY A 35 21.66 -12.47 9.24
N GLY A 36 21.10 -11.96 10.34
CA GLY A 36 21.69 -11.31 11.49
C GLY A 36 21.55 -9.79 11.60
N GLY A 37 20.50 -9.25 12.23
CA GLY A 37 20.48 -7.90 12.80
C GLY A 37 20.54 -6.76 11.77
N ASP A 38 19.54 -6.75 10.91
CA ASP A 38 19.20 -5.81 9.88
C ASP A 38 18.29 -4.68 10.41
N VAL A 39 18.12 -3.65 9.58
CA VAL A 39 17.23 -2.52 9.86
C VAL A 39 16.45 -2.19 8.60
N LEU A 40 15.14 -2.35 8.62
CA LEU A 40 14.24 -2.21 7.49
C LEU A 40 13.31 -1.01 7.72
N TYR A 41 13.08 -0.22 6.68
CA TYR A 41 12.17 0.92 6.69
C TYR A 41 11.31 0.85 5.42
N GLY A 42 10.00 0.63 5.56
CA GLY A 42 9.02 0.66 4.47
C GLY A 42 8.90 2.08 3.91
N GLY A 43 8.11 2.92 4.56
CA GLY A 43 8.00 4.33 4.22
C GLY A 43 6.55 4.79 4.10
N GLU A 44 6.18 5.36 2.93
CA GLU A 44 4.78 5.63 2.61
C GLU A 44 4.27 4.57 1.63
N GLY A 45 3.27 3.78 1.99
CA GLY A 45 2.73 2.72 1.16
C GLY A 45 2.29 1.54 2.01
N ASP A 46 1.74 0.50 1.40
CA ASP A 46 1.41 -0.74 2.11
C ASP A 46 2.62 -1.66 1.89
N ASP A 47 3.49 -1.76 2.90
CA ASP A 47 4.82 -2.34 2.77
C ASP A 47 4.93 -3.73 3.39
N LEU A 48 5.81 -4.57 2.82
CA LEU A 48 6.08 -5.93 3.29
C LEU A 48 7.54 -6.08 3.74
N LEU A 49 7.76 -6.30 5.03
CA LEU A 49 9.08 -6.32 5.67
C LEU A 49 9.34 -7.64 6.40
N PHE A 50 10.42 -8.33 6.03
CA PHE A 50 10.87 -9.57 6.70
C PHE A 50 12.26 -9.39 7.31
N GLY A 51 12.41 -9.69 8.61
CA GLY A 51 13.68 -9.58 9.34
C GLY A 51 14.66 -10.71 9.01
N GLY A 52 14.16 -11.92 8.82
CA GLY A 52 14.96 -13.13 8.80
C GLY A 52 15.62 -13.42 10.15
N GLU A 53 16.45 -14.47 10.19
CA GLU A 53 17.20 -14.86 11.39
C GLU A 53 18.08 -13.74 11.96
N GLY A 54 17.88 -13.27 13.19
CA GLY A 54 18.73 -12.24 13.75
C GLY A 54 18.25 -11.59 15.04
N ALA A 55 18.27 -10.27 15.06
CA ALA A 55 17.84 -9.37 16.12
C ALA A 55 17.73 -8.02 15.43
N ASP A 56 16.62 -7.87 14.74
CA ASP A 56 16.34 -6.98 13.63
C ASP A 56 15.50 -5.79 14.11
N THR A 57 15.33 -4.80 13.23
CA THR A 57 14.48 -3.65 13.53
C THR A 57 13.72 -3.26 12.28
N LEU A 58 12.40 -3.45 12.31
CA LEU A 58 11.50 -3.22 11.20
C LEU A 58 10.62 -2.00 11.51
N SER A 59 10.22 -1.27 10.48
CA SER A 59 9.37 -0.08 10.60
C SER A 59 8.55 0.08 9.32
N GLY A 60 7.23 -0.06 9.41
CA GLY A 60 6.28 0.17 8.30
C GLY A 60 6.15 1.65 7.95
N ASP A 61 6.07 2.49 8.98
CA ASP A 61 5.85 3.95 8.93
C ASP A 61 4.39 4.34 8.63
N ALA A 62 3.94 4.43 7.38
CA ALA A 62 2.58 4.87 7.07
C ALA A 62 1.97 4.06 5.93
N GLY A 63 0.93 3.31 6.22
CA GLY A 63 0.51 2.22 5.34
C GLY A 63 -0.56 1.36 5.95
N ARG A 64 -0.90 0.26 5.30
CA ARG A 64 -1.25 -0.98 6.00
C ARG A 64 -0.08 -1.92 5.79
N ASP A 65 0.77 -2.02 6.80
CA ASP A 65 2.05 -2.68 6.66
C ASP A 65 2.02 -4.09 7.26
N THR A 66 2.74 -5.02 6.63
CA THR A 66 2.95 -6.38 7.13
C THR A 66 4.42 -6.56 7.50
N LEU A 67 4.69 -6.77 8.79
CA LEU A 67 6.03 -6.88 9.35
C LEU A 67 6.23 -8.22 10.03
N ARG A 68 7.30 -8.94 9.68
CA ARG A 68 7.67 -10.22 10.31
C ARG A 68 9.10 -10.21 10.84
N GLY A 69 9.26 -10.52 12.13
CA GLY A 69 10.54 -10.61 12.83
C GLY A 69 11.33 -11.89 12.50
N ASP A 70 10.62 -12.99 12.23
CA ASP A 70 11.17 -14.34 12.10
C ASP A 70 11.90 -14.80 13.38
N GLY A 71 13.06 -15.46 13.26
CA GLY A 71 13.82 -15.91 14.43
C GLY A 71 14.74 -14.84 14.97
N GLY A 72 14.63 -14.43 16.22
CA GLY A 72 15.52 -13.43 16.77
C GLY A 72 15.14 -12.85 18.13
N ASN A 73 15.27 -11.54 18.22
CA ASN A 73 15.02 -10.69 19.39
C ASN A 73 14.82 -9.31 18.79
N ASP A 74 13.66 -9.13 18.19
CA ASP A 74 13.36 -8.20 17.14
C ASP A 74 12.58 -7.00 17.69
N VAL A 75 12.55 -5.94 16.90
CA VAL A 75 11.80 -4.73 17.24
C VAL A 75 11.01 -4.29 16.02
N LEU A 76 9.69 -4.38 16.10
CA LEU A 76 8.77 -4.05 15.02
C LEU A 76 7.98 -2.78 15.37
N TYR A 77 7.80 -1.91 14.38
CA TYR A 77 6.98 -0.70 14.49
C TYR A 77 6.05 -0.64 13.28
N GLY A 78 4.73 -0.74 13.47
CA GLY A 78 3.73 -0.61 12.41
C GLY A 78 3.71 0.82 11.91
N GLY A 79 3.13 1.71 12.71
CA GLY A 79 3.17 3.15 12.48
C GLY A 79 1.79 3.78 12.45
N ASP A 80 1.47 4.50 11.37
CA ASP A 80 0.11 4.97 11.10
C ASP A 80 -0.51 3.98 10.10
N GLY A 81 -1.54 3.22 10.48
CA GLY A 81 -2.03 2.18 9.59
C GLY A 81 -3.15 1.34 10.13
N ALA A 82 -3.32 0.14 9.59
CA ALA A 82 -4.00 -0.97 10.25
C ALA A 82 -3.06 -2.12 9.91
N ASP A 83 -2.11 -2.33 10.81
CA ASP A 83 -0.88 -3.06 10.51
C ASP A 83 -0.93 -4.48 11.08
N SER A 84 -0.29 -5.42 10.39
CA SER A 84 -0.10 -6.81 10.87
C SER A 84 1.38 -7.01 11.23
N LEU A 85 1.65 -7.39 12.49
CA LEU A 85 2.99 -7.51 13.03
C LEU A 85 3.19 -8.85 13.74
N ASP A 86 4.06 -9.70 13.19
CA ASP A 86 4.48 -10.98 13.79
C ASP A 86 5.92 -10.89 14.32
N GLY A 87 6.09 -11.06 15.63
CA GLY A 87 7.38 -11.11 16.31
C GLY A 87 8.21 -12.36 15.99
N GLY A 88 7.56 -13.50 15.74
CA GLY A 88 8.17 -14.79 15.45
C GLY A 88 8.76 -15.49 16.68
N ALA A 89 9.98 -16.03 16.54
CA ALA A 89 10.62 -16.79 17.61
C ALA A 89 11.69 -15.95 18.29
N GLY A 90 11.54 -15.60 19.55
CA GLY A 90 12.48 -14.68 20.15
C GLY A 90 12.14 -14.19 21.54
N ALA A 91 12.38 -12.91 21.74
CA ALA A 91 11.84 -12.16 22.88
C ALA A 91 11.84 -10.72 22.38
N ASP A 92 10.70 -10.36 21.85
CA ASP A 92 10.52 -9.37 20.80
C ASP A 92 9.84 -8.14 21.39
N SER A 93 9.80 -7.07 20.60
CA SER A 93 9.16 -5.83 21.00
C SER A 93 8.38 -5.27 19.83
N VAL A 94 7.07 -5.48 19.89
CA VAL A 94 6.12 -5.19 18.82
C VAL A 94 5.28 -3.98 19.21
N TYR A 95 5.16 -3.02 18.28
CA TYR A 95 4.42 -1.77 18.50
C TYR A 95 3.54 -1.49 17.28
N GLY A 96 2.21 -1.56 17.44
CA GLY A 96 1.22 -1.29 16.38
C GLY A 96 1.26 0.18 15.96
N GLY A 97 0.76 1.07 16.83
CA GLY A 97 0.89 2.51 16.65
C GLY A 97 -0.45 3.22 16.65
N ILE A 98 -0.91 3.68 15.48
CA ILE A 98 -2.20 4.33 15.30
C ILE A 98 -2.99 3.57 14.25
N GLY A 99 -4.19 3.17 14.64
CA GLY A 99 -5.16 2.43 13.85
C GLY A 99 -5.43 1.09 14.48
N ASP A 100 -6.29 0.30 13.86
CA ASP A 100 -6.72 -0.99 14.41
C ASP A 100 -5.68 -2.03 13.96
N ASP A 101 -4.77 -2.40 14.86
CA ASP A 101 -3.59 -3.22 14.55
C ASP A 101 -3.71 -4.67 15.07
N SER A 102 -3.11 -5.62 14.35
CA SER A 102 -2.99 -7.04 14.74
C SER A 102 -1.53 -7.35 15.11
N LEU A 103 -1.30 -7.81 16.34
CA LEU A 103 0.05 -8.06 16.88
C LEU A 103 0.17 -9.48 17.42
N GLU A 104 1.19 -10.20 16.97
CA GLU A 104 1.56 -11.53 17.48
C GLU A 104 2.99 -11.55 18.04
N GLY A 105 3.15 -12.13 19.23
CA GLY A 105 4.43 -12.28 19.91
C GLY A 105 5.18 -13.54 19.50
N GLY A 106 4.45 -14.62 19.18
CA GLY A 106 4.99 -15.93 18.84
C GLY A 106 5.57 -16.67 20.06
N SER A 107 6.79 -17.21 19.93
CA SER A 107 7.44 -17.92 21.04
C SER A 107 8.48 -17.02 21.69
N GLY A 108 8.42 -16.81 23.01
CA GLY A 108 9.37 -15.88 23.58
C GLY A 108 9.08 -15.37 24.97
N ASN A 109 9.33 -14.11 25.21
CA ASN A 109 8.91 -13.39 26.43
C ASN A 109 8.79 -11.95 25.94
N ASP A 110 7.65 -11.67 25.36
CA ASP A 110 7.47 -10.64 24.37
C ASP A 110 6.89 -9.38 25.01
N LEU A 111 7.05 -8.26 24.31
CA LEU A 111 6.50 -6.98 24.70
C LEU A 111 5.68 -6.40 23.56
N LEU A 112 4.37 -6.40 23.71
CA LEU A 112 3.42 -5.96 22.70
C LEU A 112 2.66 -4.72 23.17
N HIS A 113 2.52 -3.75 22.27
CA HIS A 113 1.79 -2.51 22.49
C HIS A 113 0.92 -2.21 21.27
N GLY A 114 -0.40 -2.28 21.41
CA GLY A 114 -1.37 -1.92 20.36
C GLY A 114 -1.27 -0.44 20.02
N GLY A 115 -1.68 0.41 20.97
CA GLY A 115 -1.44 1.84 20.91
C GLY A 115 -2.70 2.68 20.88
N ALA A 116 -3.27 2.92 19.71
CA ALA A 116 -4.49 3.71 19.58
C ALA A 116 -5.33 3.20 18.41
N GLY A 117 -6.44 2.56 18.71
CA GLY A 117 -7.25 1.82 17.78
C GLY A 117 -8.01 0.75 18.55
N ARG A 118 -8.82 -0.06 17.87
CA ARG A 118 -9.25 -1.32 18.47
C ARG A 118 -8.22 -2.36 18.09
N ASP A 119 -7.31 -2.65 19.01
CA ASP A 119 -6.15 -3.49 18.72
C ASP A 119 -6.39 -4.94 19.16
N GLU A 120 -5.83 -5.88 18.41
CA GLU A 120 -5.84 -7.30 18.70
C GLU A 120 -4.42 -7.78 19.01
N ILE A 121 -4.21 -8.40 20.17
CA ILE A 121 -2.85 -8.68 20.68
C ILE A 121 -2.73 -10.10 21.25
N PHE A 122 -1.81 -10.88 20.70
CA PHE A 122 -1.51 -12.26 21.08
C PHE A 122 -0.10 -12.40 21.64
N GLY A 123 -0.01 -12.83 22.90
CA GLY A 123 1.26 -13.09 23.58
C GLY A 123 1.96 -14.33 23.05
N GLY A 124 1.18 -15.37 22.75
CA GLY A 124 1.69 -16.67 22.29
C GLY A 124 2.20 -17.51 23.46
N ALA A 125 3.42 -18.02 23.32
CA ALA A 125 4.02 -18.87 24.34
C ALA A 125 4.95 -18.08 25.26
N GLU A 126 4.87 -18.44 26.54
CA GLU A 126 5.83 -18.28 27.62
C GLU A 126 5.58 -17.21 28.69
N ASN A 127 6.08 -15.96 28.66
CA ASN A 127 5.65 -14.99 29.69
C ASN A 127 5.75 -13.57 29.12
N ASP A 128 4.61 -13.01 28.82
CA ASP A 128 4.48 -11.91 27.89
C ASP A 128 3.91 -10.67 28.56
N PHE A 129 4.15 -9.52 27.93
CA PHE A 129 3.68 -8.21 28.38
C PHE A 129 2.87 -7.54 27.29
N LEU A 130 1.56 -7.51 27.47
CA LEU A 130 0.60 -6.98 26.52
C LEU A 130 -0.04 -5.69 27.05
N TYR A 131 -0.15 -4.70 26.18
CA TYR A 131 -0.73 -3.39 26.46
C TYR A 131 -1.63 -2.95 25.29
N GLY A 132 -2.95 -2.83 25.52
CA GLY A 132 -3.89 -2.26 24.54
C GLY A 132 -3.75 -0.75 24.41
N ASP A 133 -3.52 -0.09 25.55
CA ASP A 133 -3.37 1.36 25.71
C ASP A 133 -4.68 2.16 25.60
N ALA A 134 -5.26 2.36 24.42
CA ALA A 134 -6.42 3.26 24.27
C ALA A 134 -7.42 2.80 23.20
N ASP A 135 -8.70 3.07 23.48
CA ASP A 135 -9.87 2.53 22.77
C ASP A 135 -10.11 1.06 23.20
N ALA A 136 -11.03 0.32 22.55
CA ALA A 136 -11.49 -0.97 23.05
C ALA A 136 -10.66 -2.10 22.44
N ASP A 137 -9.86 -2.77 23.27
CA ASP A 137 -8.83 -3.72 22.83
C ASP A 137 -9.13 -5.16 23.27
N SER A 138 -8.61 -6.13 22.50
CA SER A 138 -8.67 -7.57 22.79
C SER A 138 -7.25 -8.13 23.01
N LEU A 139 -6.98 -8.64 24.22
CA LEU A 139 -5.65 -9.10 24.64
C LEU A 139 -5.69 -10.56 25.10
N TYR A 140 -4.79 -11.38 24.55
CA TYR A 140 -4.71 -12.82 24.81
C TYR A 140 -3.30 -13.21 25.26
N GLY A 141 -3.19 -13.71 26.49
CA GLY A 141 -1.91 -14.11 27.10
C GLY A 141 -1.33 -15.38 26.50
N GLY A 142 -2.19 -16.36 26.16
CA GLY A 142 -1.77 -17.67 25.69
C GLY A 142 -1.25 -18.55 26.82
N ALA A 143 -0.14 -19.25 26.60
CA ALA A 143 0.42 -20.17 27.58
C ALA A 143 1.57 -19.53 28.34
N GLY A 144 1.46 -19.29 29.65
CA GLY A 144 2.52 -18.55 30.31
C GLY A 144 2.35 -18.14 31.76
N ASN A 145 2.91 -16.99 32.11
CA ASN A 145 2.52 -16.24 33.32
C ASN A 145 2.56 -14.78 32.91
N ASP A 146 1.45 -14.31 32.41
CA ASP A 146 1.40 -13.16 31.52
C ASP A 146 0.95 -11.91 32.26
N TYR A 147 1.28 -10.77 31.65
CA TYR A 147 0.88 -9.46 32.13
C TYR A 147 0.09 -8.76 31.05
N LEU A 148 -1.21 -8.56 31.29
CA LEU A 148 -2.12 -7.91 30.35
C LEU A 148 -2.65 -6.62 30.96
N SER A 149 -2.74 -5.57 30.16
CA SER A 149 -3.29 -4.27 30.54
C SER A 149 -4.08 -3.69 29.39
N GLY A 150 -5.41 -3.60 29.52
CA GLY A 150 -6.31 -3.01 28.52
C GLY A 150 -6.03 -1.51 28.37
N GLY A 151 -6.58 -0.69 29.26
CA GLY A 151 -6.23 0.72 29.32
C GLY A 151 -7.44 1.63 29.44
N ASP A 152 -7.64 2.49 28.44
CA ASP A 152 -8.83 3.34 28.32
C ASP A 152 -9.78 2.73 27.28
N GLY A 153 -10.81 1.97 27.67
CA GLY A 153 -11.66 1.26 26.70
C GLY A 153 -12.61 0.30 27.40
N ASP A 154 -13.58 -0.24 26.68
CA ASP A 154 -14.31 -1.41 27.17
C ASP A 154 -13.53 -2.63 26.63
N ASP A 155 -12.58 -3.13 27.44
CA ASP A 155 -11.52 -4.07 27.00
C ASP A 155 -11.86 -5.52 27.34
N LEU A 156 -11.37 -6.44 26.50
CA LEU A 156 -11.43 -7.89 26.70
C LEU A 156 -10.02 -8.44 26.96
N LEU A 157 -9.81 -9.08 28.11
CA LEU A 157 -8.53 -9.66 28.50
C LEU A 157 -8.70 -11.13 28.88
N ASP A 158 -7.94 -12.01 28.24
CA ASP A 158 -7.85 -13.43 28.58
C ASP A 158 -6.42 -13.84 28.93
N GLY A 159 -6.23 -14.38 30.12
CA GLY A 159 -4.93 -14.85 30.62
C GLY A 159 -4.49 -16.19 30.04
N GLY A 160 -5.42 -17.06 29.62
CA GLY A 160 -5.09 -18.40 29.13
C GLY A 160 -4.57 -19.36 30.21
N GLU A 161 -3.54 -20.15 29.89
CA GLU A 161 -2.90 -21.05 30.85
C GLU A 161 -1.81 -20.30 31.61
N GLY A 162 -1.87 -20.20 32.94
CA GLY A 162 -0.75 -19.52 33.58
C GLY A 162 -0.94 -19.07 35.01
N LYS A 163 -0.18 -18.05 35.40
CA LYS A 163 -0.45 -17.35 36.68
C LYS A 163 -0.42 -15.88 36.37
N ASP A 164 -1.54 -15.42 35.87
CA ASP A 164 -1.58 -14.24 35.05
C ASP A 164 -1.96 -13.02 35.87
N SER A 165 -1.65 -11.86 35.33
CA SER A 165 -1.89 -10.57 35.96
C SER A 165 -2.58 -9.63 34.97
N LEU A 166 -3.91 -9.54 35.10
CA LEU A 166 -4.78 -8.79 34.21
C LEU A 166 -5.23 -7.49 34.85
N PHE A 167 -5.17 -6.39 34.09
CA PHE A 167 -5.60 -5.06 34.51
C PHE A 167 -6.52 -4.44 33.45
N GLY A 168 -7.82 -4.33 33.74
CA GLY A 168 -8.79 -3.78 32.79
C GLY A 168 -8.57 -2.29 32.54
N GLY A 169 -8.54 -1.48 33.60
CA GLY A 169 -8.24 -0.04 33.47
C GLY A 169 -9.50 0.81 33.64
N SER A 170 -9.96 1.50 32.60
CA SER A 170 -11.19 2.30 32.65
C SER A 170 -12.14 1.96 31.52
N GLY A 171 -13.41 1.72 31.85
CA GLY A 171 -14.44 1.21 30.94
C GLY A 171 -15.06 -0.07 31.53
N ALA A 172 -16.10 -0.59 30.89
CA ALA A 172 -16.75 -1.82 31.31
C ALA A 172 -15.98 -3.02 30.74
N ASN A 173 -14.99 -3.49 31.48
CA ASN A 173 -14.05 -4.51 31.01
C ASN A 173 -14.49 -5.92 31.37
N GLN A 174 -14.03 -6.88 30.56
CA GLN A 174 -14.18 -8.31 30.80
C GLN A 174 -12.80 -8.96 30.96
N LEU A 175 -12.60 -9.67 32.06
CA LEU A 175 -11.31 -10.29 32.40
C LEU A 175 -11.51 -11.78 32.72
N PHE A 176 -10.76 -12.64 32.02
CA PHE A 176 -10.74 -14.09 32.20
C PHE A 176 -9.35 -14.53 32.69
N GLY A 177 -9.31 -15.18 33.85
CA GLY A 177 -8.07 -15.68 34.44
C GLY A 177 -7.60 -17.01 33.85
N GLY A 178 -8.51 -17.80 33.27
CA GLY A 178 -8.20 -19.10 32.71
C GLY A 178 -7.79 -20.14 33.76
N ALA A 179 -6.70 -20.85 33.50
CA ALA A 179 -6.20 -21.90 34.37
C ALA A 179 -5.11 -21.39 35.35
N ASP A 180 -5.03 -22.06 36.50
CA ASP A 180 -3.97 -21.98 37.51
C ASP A 180 -4.12 -20.96 38.66
N ASN A 181 -3.64 -19.71 38.64
CA ASN A 181 -3.59 -18.91 39.88
C ASN A 181 -3.43 -17.42 39.61
N ASP A 182 -4.55 -16.75 39.39
CA ASP A 182 -4.55 -15.52 38.62
C ASP A 182 -4.89 -14.30 39.46
N ALA A 183 -4.52 -13.13 38.95
CA ALA A 183 -4.72 -11.85 39.61
C ALA A 183 -5.38 -10.84 38.66
N LEU A 184 -6.68 -10.64 38.84
CA LEU A 184 -7.53 -9.81 37.99
C LEU A 184 -7.91 -8.51 38.73
N TYR A 185 -7.73 -7.37 38.05
CA TYR A 185 -8.06 -6.05 38.58
C TYR A 185 -8.90 -5.26 37.55
N GLY A 186 -10.18 -5.05 37.84
CA GLY A 186 -11.15 -4.42 36.92
C GLY A 186 -10.87 -2.94 36.66
N GLY A 187 -10.95 -2.11 37.71
CA GLY A 187 -10.56 -0.70 37.66
C GLY A 187 -11.71 0.30 37.89
N GLU A 188 -12.05 1.09 36.87
CA GLU A 188 -13.21 2.00 36.88
C GLU A 188 -14.22 1.63 35.79
N GLY A 189 -15.48 1.39 36.14
CA GLY A 189 -16.47 0.87 35.20
C GLY A 189 -17.30 -0.21 35.88
N ASN A 190 -18.24 -0.83 35.17
CA ASN A 190 -18.93 -2.00 35.71
C ASN A 190 -18.24 -3.21 35.10
N GLU A 191 -17.41 -3.89 35.87
CA GLU A 191 -16.55 -4.95 35.33
C GLU A 191 -17.11 -6.36 35.52
N SER A 192 -16.72 -7.28 34.63
CA SER A 192 -16.98 -8.73 34.73
C SER A 192 -15.65 -9.47 34.85
N LEU A 193 -15.39 -10.07 36.02
CA LEU A 193 -14.13 -10.78 36.32
C LEU A 193 -14.39 -12.25 36.61
N TYR A 194 -13.70 -13.12 35.91
CA TYR A 194 -13.83 -14.57 36.02
C TYR A 194 -12.48 -15.22 36.34
N GLY A 195 -12.37 -15.83 37.51
CA GLY A 195 -11.12 -16.42 38.00
C GLY A 195 -10.75 -17.76 37.37
N GLY A 196 -11.73 -18.49 36.85
CA GLY A 196 -11.49 -19.80 36.23
C GLY A 196 -11.06 -20.86 37.24
N ALA A 197 -10.01 -21.62 36.93
CA ALA A 197 -9.58 -22.74 37.74
C ALA A 197 -8.31 -22.42 38.55
N GLY A 198 -8.44 -22.09 39.83
CA GLY A 198 -7.34 -22.32 40.75
C GLY A 198 -7.37 -21.65 42.11
N ASN A 199 -6.61 -20.60 42.39
CA ASN A 199 -6.79 -19.89 43.66
C ASN A 199 -6.55 -18.40 43.43
N ASP A 200 -7.61 -17.72 43.07
CA ASP A 200 -7.51 -16.51 42.28
C ASP A 200 -7.76 -15.28 43.14
N VAL A 201 -7.29 -14.14 42.65
CA VAL A 201 -7.43 -12.85 43.32
C VAL A 201 -8.14 -11.89 42.37
N LEU A 202 -9.39 -11.57 42.68
CA LEU A 202 -10.21 -10.67 41.89
C LEU A 202 -10.51 -9.39 42.69
N ASP A 203 -10.32 -8.23 42.08
CA ASP A 203 -10.68 -6.91 42.62
C ASP A 203 -11.42 -6.11 41.54
N GLY A 204 -12.74 -5.91 41.69
CA GLY A 204 -13.58 -5.19 40.73
C GLY A 204 -13.16 -3.73 40.67
N GLY A 205 -13.36 -3.00 41.76
CA GLY A 205 -12.76 -1.69 41.95
C GLY A 205 -13.82 -0.63 42.16
N LYS A 206 -14.29 0.00 41.07
CA LYS A 206 -15.34 1.02 41.14
C LYS A 206 -16.38 0.80 40.06
N GLY A 207 -17.55 0.38 40.47
CA GLY A 207 -18.78 0.35 39.72
C GLY A 207 -19.63 -0.74 40.33
N ASP A 208 -20.67 -1.14 39.61
CA ASP A 208 -21.47 -2.28 40.03
C ASP A 208 -20.87 -3.52 39.35
N ASP A 209 -19.99 -4.22 40.06
CA ASP A 209 -19.09 -5.23 39.47
C ASP A 209 -19.61 -6.66 39.66
N LEU A 210 -19.27 -7.54 38.72
CA LEU A 210 -19.52 -8.98 38.76
C LEU A 210 -18.20 -9.74 38.89
N LEU A 211 -18.06 -10.53 39.95
CA LEU A 211 -16.87 -11.34 40.21
C LEU A 211 -17.26 -12.80 40.46
N ASP A 212 -16.72 -13.73 39.67
CA ASP A 212 -16.80 -15.18 39.91
C ASP A 212 -15.40 -15.77 40.14
N GLY A 213 -15.23 -16.42 41.29
CA GLY A 213 -13.97 -17.07 41.66
C GLY A 213 -13.72 -18.41 40.97
N GLY A 214 -14.75 -19.06 40.43
CA GLY A 214 -14.61 -20.36 39.78
C GLY A 214 -14.17 -21.48 40.75
N GLN A 215 -13.24 -22.34 40.36
CA GLN A 215 -12.78 -23.46 41.17
C GLN A 215 -11.55 -23.09 42.00
N GLY A 216 -11.67 -23.06 43.33
CA GLY A 216 -10.57 -23.37 44.22
C GLY A 216 -10.54 -22.64 45.55
N ASN A 217 -9.63 -21.70 45.83
CA ASN A 217 -9.68 -20.99 47.13
C ASN A 217 -9.43 -19.50 46.91
N ASP A 218 -10.49 -18.80 46.59
CA ASP A 218 -10.39 -17.54 45.87
C ASP A 218 -10.54 -16.37 46.83
N THR A 219 -10.03 -15.22 46.41
CA THR A 219 -10.13 -13.96 47.17
C THR A 219 -10.73 -12.89 46.28
N LEU A 220 -12.00 -12.57 46.54
CA LEU A 220 -12.77 -11.60 45.78
C LEU A 220 -12.97 -10.31 46.60
N SER A 221 -12.90 -9.17 45.92
CA SER A 221 -13.09 -7.83 46.44
C SER A 221 -13.94 -7.03 45.44
N GLY A 222 -15.19 -6.68 45.79
CA GLY A 222 -16.06 -5.90 44.91
C GLY A 222 -15.59 -4.45 44.79
N GLY A 223 -15.36 -3.79 45.92
CA GLY A 223 -14.79 -2.45 45.94
C GLY A 223 -15.83 -1.39 46.24
N ALA A 224 -16.31 -0.66 45.24
CA ALA A 224 -17.25 0.44 45.43
C ALA A 224 -18.37 0.46 44.39
N GLY A 225 -19.57 0.11 44.82
CA GLY A 225 -20.81 0.05 44.04
C GLY A 225 -21.63 -1.16 44.51
N ASP A 226 -22.71 -1.49 43.83
CA ASP A 226 -23.61 -2.57 44.24
C ASP A 226 -23.16 -3.91 43.58
N ASP A 227 -22.13 -4.52 44.16
CA ASP A 227 -21.37 -5.63 43.56
C ASP A 227 -22.04 -7.01 43.71
N SER A 228 -21.68 -7.97 42.85
CA SER A 228 -22.08 -9.38 42.91
C SER A 228 -20.86 -10.29 42.91
N LEU A 229 -20.64 -11.00 44.02
CA LEU A 229 -19.46 -11.84 44.23
C LEU A 229 -19.87 -13.30 44.42
N PHE A 230 -19.29 -14.19 43.63
CA PHE A 230 -19.52 -15.63 43.65
C PHE A 230 -18.22 -16.35 44.01
N GLY A 231 -18.23 -17.11 45.11
CA GLY A 231 -17.05 -17.82 45.58
C GLY A 231 -16.74 -19.10 44.81
N GLY A 232 -17.71 -19.66 44.08
CA GLY A 232 -17.53 -20.90 43.34
C GLY A 232 -17.22 -22.11 44.25
N GLY A 233 -16.23 -22.90 43.86
CA GLY A 233 -15.88 -24.14 44.52
C GLY A 233 -14.63 -24.05 45.38
N GLY A 234 -14.75 -23.97 46.70
CA GLY A 234 -13.69 -24.43 47.60
C GLY A 234 -13.58 -23.73 48.95
N ASN A 235 -12.64 -22.81 49.23
CA ASN A 235 -12.68 -22.13 50.55
C ASN A 235 -12.35 -20.66 50.42
N ASP A 236 -13.39 -19.88 50.20
CA ASP A 236 -13.21 -18.61 49.51
C ASP A 236 -13.31 -17.44 50.49
N ARG A 237 -12.82 -16.29 50.05
CA ARG A 237 -12.83 -15.06 50.82
C ARG A 237 -13.44 -13.95 49.99
N LEU A 238 -14.69 -13.62 50.29
CA LEU A 238 -15.43 -12.55 49.62
C LEU A 238 -15.47 -11.30 50.50
N LEU A 239 -15.14 -10.17 49.90
CA LEU A 239 -15.24 -8.83 50.48
C LEU A 239 -16.08 -7.97 49.55
N GLY A 240 -17.27 -7.55 49.97
CA GLY A 240 -18.16 -6.70 49.16
C GLY A 240 -17.54 -5.32 48.94
N GLY A 241 -17.66 -4.41 49.89
CA GLY A 241 -17.04 -3.11 49.76
C GLY A 241 -17.88 -2.00 50.34
N ASP A 242 -17.90 -0.85 49.67
CA ASP A 242 -18.87 0.22 49.87
C ASP A 242 -20.01 0.05 48.86
N GLY A 243 -21.27 -0.06 49.27
CA GLY A 243 -22.40 -0.31 48.37
C GLY A 243 -23.26 -1.47 48.86
N ASN A 244 -24.34 -1.81 48.17
CA ASN A 244 -25.25 -2.89 48.55
C ASN A 244 -24.84 -4.18 47.82
N ASP A 245 -23.96 -4.94 48.45
CA ASP A 245 -23.30 -6.05 47.77
C ASP A 245 -24.08 -7.36 47.94
N THR A 246 -24.01 -8.25 46.95
CA THR A 246 -24.47 -9.64 47.04
C THR A 246 -23.27 -10.58 47.07
N LEU A 247 -23.13 -11.36 48.15
CA LEU A 247 -22.03 -12.30 48.33
C LEU A 247 -22.58 -13.73 48.43
N VAL A 248 -22.26 -14.55 47.43
CA VAL A 248 -22.70 -15.94 47.31
C VAL A 248 -21.53 -16.89 47.59
N ALA A 249 -21.67 -17.71 48.63
CA ALA A 249 -20.58 -18.56 49.10
C ALA A 249 -20.36 -19.85 48.29
N LEU A 250 -21.43 -20.49 47.80
CA LEU A 250 -21.39 -21.79 47.12
C LEU A 250 -20.67 -22.91 47.93
N ALA A 251 -19.75 -23.67 47.32
CA ALA A 251 -19.21 -24.90 47.91
C ALA A 251 -17.99 -24.67 48.82
N GLY A 252 -17.96 -25.37 49.95
CA GLY A 252 -16.83 -25.39 50.89
C GLY A 252 -16.79 -24.31 52.02
N ASP A 253 -15.63 -24.08 52.67
CA ASP A 253 -15.54 -23.33 53.95
C ASP A 253 -15.17 -21.83 53.79
N ASP A 254 -16.18 -20.98 53.56
CA ASP A 254 -15.93 -19.61 53.07
C ASP A 254 -15.94 -18.54 54.16
N THR A 255 -15.40 -17.37 53.84
CA THR A 255 -15.36 -16.19 54.71
C THR A 255 -15.86 -14.94 54.00
N LEU A 256 -17.07 -14.49 54.36
CA LEU A 256 -17.74 -13.36 53.72
C LEU A 256 -17.72 -12.11 54.61
N THR A 257 -17.56 -10.94 54.01
CA THR A 257 -17.63 -9.62 54.66
C THR A 257 -18.23 -8.64 53.66
N GLY A 258 -19.44 -8.13 53.88
CA GLY A 258 -20.10 -7.21 52.95
C GLY A 258 -19.41 -5.86 53.00
N GLY A 259 -19.70 -5.05 54.01
CA GLY A 259 -18.85 -3.93 54.39
C GLY A 259 -19.68 -2.69 54.69
N GLY A 260 -20.05 -1.97 53.64
CA GLY A 260 -20.52 -0.60 53.70
C GLY A 260 -21.79 -0.34 52.90
N GLY A 261 -22.87 -1.08 53.08
CA GLY A 261 -24.19 -0.69 52.57
C GLY A 261 -25.27 -1.55 53.19
N ASP A 262 -26.32 -1.90 52.45
CA ASP A 262 -27.28 -2.93 52.84
C ASP A 262 -26.93 -4.24 52.11
N ASP A 263 -26.02 -5.04 52.69
CA ASP A 263 -25.44 -6.20 51.99
C ASP A 263 -26.30 -7.48 52.13
N LEU A 264 -26.26 -8.36 51.13
CA LEU A 264 -26.90 -9.67 51.10
C LEU A 264 -25.85 -10.80 51.13
N PHE A 265 -25.91 -11.64 52.16
CA PHE A 265 -25.09 -12.86 52.25
C PHE A 265 -25.93 -14.09 51.90
N VAL A 266 -25.58 -14.80 50.82
CA VAL A 266 -26.28 -15.98 50.31
C VAL A 266 -25.48 -17.25 50.65
N TRP A 267 -26.16 -18.25 51.24
CA TRP A 267 -25.55 -19.51 51.66
C TRP A 267 -26.38 -20.73 51.22
N THR A 268 -26.25 -21.10 49.95
CA THR A 268 -27.02 -22.13 49.21
C THR A 268 -26.15 -23.33 48.79
N GLY A 269 -26.64 -24.28 47.98
CA GLY A 269 -25.85 -25.40 47.38
C GLY A 269 -26.05 -26.83 47.94
N ALA A 270 -25.78 -27.87 47.15
CA ALA A 270 -25.88 -29.28 47.57
C ALA A 270 -24.66 -29.79 48.40
N GLU A 271 -23.46 -29.24 48.15
CA GLU A 271 -22.16 -29.65 48.75
C GLU A 271 -21.59 -28.62 49.75
N ARG A 272 -22.43 -28.11 50.66
CA ARG A 272 -22.10 -26.99 51.56
C ARG A 272 -20.97 -27.26 52.55
N GLY A 273 -20.00 -26.36 52.64
CA GLY A 273 -19.08 -26.25 53.77
C GLY A 273 -19.46 -25.14 54.77
N ASN A 274 -18.51 -24.74 55.61
CA ASN A 274 -18.71 -23.85 56.76
C ASN A 274 -18.47 -22.37 56.43
N VAL A 275 -19.53 -21.59 56.28
CA VAL A 275 -19.40 -20.13 56.07
C VAL A 275 -19.12 -19.35 57.36
N THR A 276 -18.25 -18.34 57.29
CA THR A 276 -17.93 -17.40 58.36
C THR A 276 -18.14 -15.95 57.92
N ILE A 277 -19.18 -15.29 58.44
CA ILE A 277 -19.46 -13.87 58.16
C ILE A 277 -18.75 -12.99 59.20
N THR A 278 -17.89 -12.07 58.75
CA THR A 278 -17.04 -11.24 59.63
C THR A 278 -17.42 -9.77 59.75
N ASP A 279 -18.48 -9.37 59.07
CA ASP A 279 -18.86 -7.97 58.89
C ASP A 279 -19.22 -7.22 60.20
N PHE A 280 -19.80 -7.90 61.19
CA PHE A 280 -20.32 -7.29 62.43
C PHE A 280 -19.28 -6.82 63.48
N ARG A 281 -18.03 -6.47 63.12
CA ARG A 281 -16.95 -6.06 64.06
C ARG A 281 -17.01 -4.56 64.42
N THR A 282 -16.50 -4.18 65.60
CA THR A 282 -16.52 -2.77 66.06
C THR A 282 -15.67 -1.85 65.18
N GLY A 283 -16.29 -1.05 64.32
CA GLY A 283 -15.61 -0.10 63.44
C GLY A 283 -16.33 0.10 62.11
N ASN A 284 -16.96 -0.96 61.61
CA ASN A 284 -18.03 -0.94 60.61
C ASN A 284 -19.38 -0.92 61.36
N SER A 285 -20.39 -0.32 60.76
CA SER A 285 -21.73 -0.09 61.33
C SER A 285 -22.46 -1.40 61.70
N GLY A 286 -23.63 -1.33 62.37
CA GLY A 286 -24.41 -2.53 62.70
C GLY A 286 -24.34 -3.01 64.16
N SER A 287 -24.54 -2.10 65.12
CA SER A 287 -24.98 -2.52 66.45
C SER A 287 -26.50 -2.71 66.41
N ALA A 288 -27.01 -3.91 66.70
CA ALA A 288 -28.44 -4.22 66.64
C ALA A 288 -29.37 -3.36 67.55
N GLN A 289 -28.89 -2.29 68.22
CA GLN A 289 -29.70 -1.41 69.09
C GLN A 289 -29.17 0.04 69.25
N ASP A 290 -28.62 0.69 68.22
CA ASP A 290 -28.70 2.16 68.15
C ASP A 290 -29.54 2.55 66.95
N GLY A 291 -30.55 3.39 67.15
CA GLY A 291 -31.53 3.76 66.12
C GLY A 291 -30.95 4.68 65.05
N ASP A 292 -29.97 4.16 64.33
CA ASP A 292 -29.51 4.58 63.01
C ASP A 292 -29.84 3.41 62.07
N ASP A 293 -30.80 3.64 61.19
CA ASP A 293 -31.57 2.68 60.39
C ASP A 293 -31.17 2.74 58.91
N SER A 294 -29.87 2.76 58.64
CA SER A 294 -29.32 2.99 57.28
C SER A 294 -28.28 1.98 56.78
N ASN A 295 -28.06 0.87 57.50
CA ASN A 295 -27.25 -0.28 57.07
C ASN A 295 -27.90 -1.51 57.75
N THR A 296 -28.57 -2.33 56.95
CA THR A 296 -29.44 -3.44 57.36
C THR A 296 -29.08 -4.69 56.57
N ASP A 297 -27.84 -5.16 56.76
CA ASP A 297 -27.34 -6.38 56.11
C ASP A 297 -28.27 -7.58 56.40
N ARG A 298 -28.51 -8.36 55.36
CA ARG A 298 -29.39 -9.52 55.36
C ARG A 298 -28.59 -10.79 55.12
N ILE A 299 -29.00 -11.85 55.78
CA ILE A 299 -28.44 -13.18 55.55
C ILE A 299 -29.59 -14.03 55.10
N ASP A 300 -29.44 -14.61 53.92
CA ASP A 300 -30.36 -15.62 53.47
C ASP A 300 -30.07 -16.95 54.21
N LEU A 301 -31.11 -17.51 54.86
CA LEU A 301 -31.07 -18.81 55.55
C LEU A 301 -32.15 -19.76 55.01
N SER A 302 -32.57 -19.45 53.81
CA SER A 302 -33.67 -19.98 53.06
C SER A 302 -33.83 -21.49 53.11
N ASP A 303 -32.76 -22.13 52.68
CA ASP A 303 -32.60 -23.56 52.58
C ASP A 303 -32.61 -24.29 53.92
N TYR A 304 -32.23 -23.61 55.01
CA TYR A 304 -32.08 -24.23 56.33
C TYR A 304 -33.41 -24.32 57.09
N PHE A 305 -34.28 -23.31 56.96
CA PHE A 305 -35.55 -23.24 57.67
C PHE A 305 -36.68 -22.72 56.78
N SER A 306 -37.24 -23.63 55.98
CA SER A 306 -38.37 -23.35 55.12
C SER A 306 -39.61 -24.16 55.47
N HIS A 307 -40.75 -23.80 54.85
CA HIS A 307 -41.98 -24.59 55.00
C HIS A 307 -41.82 -26.03 54.46
N ALA A 308 -40.90 -26.26 53.53
CA ALA A 308 -40.57 -27.57 52.99
C ALA A 308 -39.71 -28.41 53.95
N THR A 309 -38.77 -27.80 54.69
CA THR A 309 -37.90 -28.53 55.64
C THR A 309 -38.53 -28.69 57.03
N LEU A 310 -39.52 -27.86 57.37
CA LEU A 310 -40.25 -27.87 58.66
C LEU A 310 -40.85 -29.25 59.06
N PRO A 311 -41.48 -30.05 58.17
CA PRO A 311 -42.00 -31.37 58.53
C PRO A 311 -40.91 -32.36 58.95
N ASN A 312 -39.77 -32.33 58.25
CA ASN A 312 -38.61 -33.17 58.55
C ASN A 312 -37.97 -32.74 59.87
N TYR A 313 -37.79 -31.44 60.06
CA TYR A 313 -37.32 -30.86 61.31
C TYR A 313 -38.20 -31.28 62.51
N ASN A 314 -39.52 -31.15 62.37
CA ASN A 314 -40.48 -31.53 63.40
C ASN A 314 -40.46 -33.03 63.70
N ALA A 315 -40.36 -33.86 62.67
CA ALA A 315 -40.29 -35.32 62.83
C ALA A 315 -39.00 -35.76 63.55
N LEU A 316 -37.87 -35.11 63.26
CA LEU A 316 -36.56 -35.51 63.74
C LEU A 316 -36.27 -34.98 65.16
N ASN A 317 -36.74 -33.77 65.48
CA ASN A 317 -36.58 -33.15 66.80
C ASN A 317 -37.75 -33.45 67.77
N GLY A 318 -38.81 -34.12 67.30
CA GLY A 318 -39.99 -34.42 68.10
C GLY A 318 -40.79 -33.17 68.49
N THR A 319 -40.78 -32.17 67.61
CA THR A 319 -41.46 -30.87 67.78
C THR A 319 -42.70 -30.77 66.88
N ASP A 320 -43.48 -29.71 67.06
CA ASP A 320 -44.73 -29.41 66.34
C ASP A 320 -44.74 -27.90 66.05
N PHE A 321 -43.68 -27.42 65.41
CA PHE A 321 -43.58 -26.03 65.01
C PHE A 321 -44.49 -25.79 63.82
N SER A 322 -45.27 -24.72 63.93
CA SER A 322 -46.29 -24.32 62.96
C SER A 322 -45.76 -23.38 61.89
N SER A 323 -44.53 -22.89 62.07
CA SER A 323 -43.78 -22.14 61.07
C SER A 323 -42.28 -22.45 61.15
N PRO A 324 -41.53 -22.25 60.05
CA PRO A 324 -40.08 -22.40 60.04
C PRO A 324 -39.37 -21.47 61.03
N LEU A 325 -39.93 -20.27 61.24
CA LEU A 325 -39.49 -19.31 62.26
C LEU A 325 -39.56 -19.88 63.70
N GLU A 326 -40.57 -20.68 64.03
CA GLU A 326 -40.64 -21.35 65.34
C GLU A 326 -39.55 -22.44 65.47
N ALA A 327 -39.21 -23.12 64.38
CA ALA A 327 -38.13 -24.11 64.32
C ALA A 327 -36.73 -23.47 64.39
N LEU A 328 -36.51 -22.35 63.68
CA LEU A 328 -35.28 -21.56 63.73
C LEU A 328 -35.00 -21.06 65.16
N ASN A 329 -36.00 -20.47 65.80
CA ASN A 329 -35.91 -20.01 67.19
C ASN A 329 -35.66 -21.13 68.21
N HIS A 330 -36.06 -22.38 67.90
CA HIS A 330 -35.79 -23.55 68.72
C HIS A 330 -34.38 -24.11 68.53
N HIS A 331 -33.80 -23.98 67.33
CA HIS A 331 -32.45 -24.47 67.01
C HIS A 331 -31.33 -23.50 67.38
N LEU A 332 -31.63 -22.22 67.55
CA LEU A 332 -30.66 -21.19 67.93
C LEU A 332 -30.07 -21.46 69.33
N THR A 333 -28.90 -22.11 69.39
CA THR A 333 -28.16 -22.29 70.64
C THR A 333 -27.00 -21.31 70.70
N VAL A 334 -27.21 -20.13 71.30
CA VAL A 334 -26.14 -19.13 71.46
C VAL A 334 -25.10 -19.62 72.49
N ASN A 335 -23.99 -20.16 72.00
CA ASN A 335 -22.89 -20.64 72.84
C ASN A 335 -21.91 -19.50 73.14
N TYR A 336 -22.14 -18.77 74.23
CA TYR A 336 -21.18 -17.79 74.74
C TYR A 336 -19.91 -18.48 75.27
N ARG A 337 -18.86 -18.59 74.46
CA ARG A 337 -17.51 -18.87 74.99
C ARG A 337 -16.88 -17.57 75.45
N GLY A 338 -16.43 -17.57 76.70
CA GLY A 338 -15.97 -16.36 77.36
C GLY A 338 -14.78 -15.66 76.68
N SER A 339 -14.87 -14.33 76.67
CA SER A 339 -13.82 -13.31 76.61
C SER A 339 -13.15 -12.89 75.29
N SER A 340 -13.76 -13.07 74.12
CA SER A 340 -13.35 -12.30 72.92
C SER A 340 -14.44 -12.30 71.83
N ASP A 341 -15.12 -11.17 71.68
CA ASP A 341 -15.74 -10.57 70.46
C ASP A 341 -16.29 -11.46 69.32
N SER A 342 -16.74 -12.68 69.57
CA SER A 342 -17.35 -13.58 68.56
C SER A 342 -18.61 -14.26 69.11
N THR A 343 -19.68 -14.24 68.33
CA THR A 343 -20.95 -14.93 68.62
C THR A 343 -21.12 -16.04 67.60
N ARG A 344 -20.68 -17.26 67.93
CA ARG A 344 -20.89 -18.42 67.07
C ARG A 344 -22.34 -18.90 67.18
N LEU A 345 -23.12 -18.71 66.11
CA LEU A 345 -24.45 -19.30 65.93
C LEU A 345 -24.29 -20.68 65.28
N THR A 346 -24.06 -21.72 66.08
CA THR A 346 -23.93 -23.07 65.51
C THR A 346 -25.31 -23.63 65.17
N PHE A 347 -25.60 -23.76 63.88
CA PHE A 347 -26.66 -24.63 63.38
C PHE A 347 -26.10 -26.05 63.39
N ASN A 348 -26.49 -26.86 64.38
CA ASN A 348 -26.09 -28.27 64.36
C ASN A 348 -27.03 -28.99 63.38
N GLY A 349 -26.49 -29.52 62.29
CA GLY A 349 -27.19 -30.52 61.48
C GLY A 349 -27.76 -31.65 62.34
N THR A 350 -28.71 -32.40 61.79
CA THR A 350 -29.61 -33.36 62.45
C THR A 350 -28.93 -34.49 63.27
N ASP A 351 -27.60 -34.59 63.26
CA ASP A 351 -26.78 -35.49 64.08
C ASP A 351 -25.44 -34.91 64.62
N ASN A 352 -25.20 -33.60 64.53
CA ASN A 352 -23.91 -32.91 64.76
C ASN A 352 -22.78 -33.20 63.73
N SER A 353 -23.10 -33.63 62.50
CA SER A 353 -22.12 -33.79 61.40
C SER A 353 -22.15 -32.69 60.34
N GLY A 354 -23.13 -31.78 60.37
CA GLY A 354 -23.38 -30.83 59.28
C GLY A 354 -22.61 -29.50 59.38
N PRO A 355 -22.62 -28.70 58.30
CA PRO A 355 -21.88 -27.44 58.16
C PRO A 355 -22.34 -26.35 59.15
N VAL A 356 -21.48 -25.39 59.45
CA VAL A 356 -21.63 -24.42 60.54
C VAL A 356 -21.40 -22.98 60.10
N LEU A 357 -22.48 -22.19 60.03
CA LEU A 357 -22.39 -20.73 59.91
C LEU A 357 -21.81 -20.09 61.18
N THR A 358 -20.84 -19.18 61.05
CA THR A 358 -20.20 -18.50 62.19
C THR A 358 -20.19 -16.99 62.02
N PHE A 359 -20.70 -16.26 63.00
CA PHE A 359 -20.61 -14.80 63.03
C PHE A 359 -19.49 -14.31 63.94
N GLN A 360 -18.63 -13.42 63.44
CA GLN A 360 -17.63 -12.74 64.24
C GLN A 360 -18.07 -11.29 64.50
N GLY A 361 -17.97 -10.80 65.75
CA GLY A 361 -18.33 -9.42 66.11
C GLY A 361 -19.77 -9.15 66.57
N LEU A 362 -20.76 -9.97 66.18
CA LEU A 362 -22.19 -9.76 66.49
C LEU A 362 -22.49 -9.58 67.99
N LYS A 363 -23.02 -8.41 68.39
CA LYS A 363 -23.43 -8.11 69.78
C LYS A 363 -24.91 -8.41 70.03
N ILE A 364 -25.22 -9.56 70.61
CA ILE A 364 -26.58 -9.86 71.09
C ILE A 364 -26.77 -9.25 72.50
N SER A 365 -27.72 -8.32 72.65
CA SER A 365 -28.03 -7.68 73.94
C SER A 365 -28.68 -8.65 74.92
N ARG A 366 -28.29 -8.56 76.20
CA ARG A 366 -28.46 -9.65 77.19
C ARG A 366 -29.87 -9.77 77.80
N ASP A 367 -30.85 -8.99 77.37
CA ASP A 367 -32.16 -8.93 78.03
C ASP A 367 -33.31 -8.72 77.03
N GLY A 368 -33.64 -9.73 76.22
CA GLY A 368 -34.87 -9.82 75.43
C GLY A 368 -34.82 -10.97 74.42
N PRO A 369 -35.97 -11.59 74.04
CA PRO A 369 -36.02 -12.31 72.77
C PRO A 369 -35.62 -11.33 71.65
N LEU A 370 -34.96 -11.81 70.58
CA LEU A 370 -34.75 -11.01 69.38
C LEU A 370 -36.10 -10.36 69.03
N SER A 371 -36.18 -9.04 69.14
CA SER A 371 -37.41 -8.29 68.86
C SER A 371 -37.50 -8.13 67.36
N TYR A 372 -38.17 -9.07 66.72
CA TYR A 372 -38.64 -8.97 65.35
C TYR A 372 -39.93 -8.13 65.36
N GLU A 373 -39.98 -7.03 64.63
CA GLU A 373 -41.25 -6.35 64.33
C GLU A 373 -41.94 -7.14 63.21
N GLU A 374 -43.09 -7.75 63.51
CA GLU A 374 -44.03 -8.26 62.51
C GLU A 374 -44.56 -7.06 61.69
N SER A 375 -43.83 -6.65 60.65
CA SER A 375 -44.40 -5.89 59.54
C SER A 375 -44.44 -6.81 58.33
N PHE A 376 -45.65 -7.20 57.93
CA PHE A 376 -45.92 -7.75 56.61
C PHE A 376 -45.25 -6.86 55.54
N VAL A 377 -44.09 -7.30 55.08
CA VAL A 377 -43.42 -6.95 53.84
C VAL A 377 -43.11 -8.30 53.21
N SER A 378 -43.08 -8.40 51.89
CA SER A 378 -42.58 -9.58 51.19
C SER A 378 -41.15 -9.83 51.69
N ASP A 379 -40.96 -10.88 52.49
CA ASP A 379 -39.72 -11.19 53.21
C ASP A 379 -38.75 -11.90 52.28
N GLY A 380 -38.48 -11.29 51.12
CA GLY A 380 -37.67 -11.87 50.08
C GLY A 380 -36.18 -11.85 50.44
N ASP A 381 -35.46 -12.96 50.37
CA ASP A 381 -33.99 -13.05 50.37
C ASP A 381 -33.37 -12.52 49.08
N GLY A 382 -34.15 -12.39 48.00
CA GLY A 382 -33.71 -11.88 46.72
C GLY A 382 -33.17 -12.96 45.77
N VAL A 383 -33.16 -14.22 46.20
CA VAL A 383 -32.69 -15.37 45.41
C VAL A 383 -33.82 -16.39 45.28
N VAL A 384 -34.14 -16.77 44.04
CA VAL A 384 -35.09 -17.86 43.79
C VAL A 384 -34.34 -19.19 43.90
N THR A 385 -34.72 -20.04 44.86
CA THR A 385 -34.05 -21.32 45.12
C THR A 385 -34.86 -22.53 44.68
N GLY A 386 -34.22 -23.42 43.94
CA GLY A 386 -34.73 -24.73 43.54
C GLY A 386 -34.53 -25.81 44.60
N SER A 387 -34.86 -27.05 44.27
CA SER A 387 -34.74 -28.21 45.15
C SER A 387 -33.67 -29.17 44.62
N ALA A 388 -33.31 -30.19 45.40
CA ALA A 388 -32.35 -31.19 44.95
C ALA A 388 -32.94 -32.19 43.92
N GLY A 389 -33.81 -31.75 43.02
CA GLY A 389 -34.04 -32.51 41.80
C GLY A 389 -35.15 -31.98 40.91
N ASN A 390 -34.85 -31.75 39.64
CA ASN A 390 -35.77 -31.52 38.51
C ASN A 390 -36.89 -30.53 38.80
N ASP A 391 -36.49 -29.27 38.90
CA ASP A 391 -37.35 -28.12 39.09
C ASP A 391 -37.68 -27.40 37.77
N LEU A 392 -38.80 -26.67 37.78
CA LEU A 392 -39.19 -25.74 36.72
C LEU A 392 -39.36 -24.38 37.39
N ILE A 393 -38.36 -23.54 37.25
CA ILE A 393 -38.24 -22.23 37.88
C ILE A 393 -38.53 -21.17 36.81
N ASP A 394 -39.78 -20.71 36.77
CA ASP A 394 -40.26 -19.62 35.91
C ASP A 394 -41.01 -18.57 36.75
N ALA A 395 -41.57 -17.53 36.12
CA ALA A 395 -42.41 -16.52 36.81
C ALA A 395 -43.62 -17.10 37.56
N ASP A 396 -44.02 -18.34 37.26
CA ASP A 396 -45.07 -19.07 37.96
C ASP A 396 -44.55 -20.00 39.08
N TYR A 397 -43.24 -20.13 39.24
CA TYR A 397 -42.62 -20.89 40.31
C TYR A 397 -43.09 -20.39 41.69
N THR A 398 -43.42 -21.36 42.53
CA THR A 398 -43.77 -21.17 43.94
C THR A 398 -43.15 -22.25 44.81
N GLY A 399 -42.19 -23.00 44.25
CA GLY A 399 -41.43 -24.01 44.98
C GLY A 399 -40.42 -23.35 45.92
N ASP A 400 -40.10 -22.09 45.62
CA ASP A 400 -39.23 -21.27 46.42
C ASP A 400 -39.67 -21.26 47.90
N PRO A 401 -38.74 -21.48 48.85
CA PRO A 401 -39.09 -21.59 50.25
C PRO A 401 -39.34 -20.26 51.01
N HIS A 402 -38.97 -19.08 50.46
CA HIS A 402 -39.19 -17.72 51.02
C HIS A 402 -40.23 -16.93 50.22
N GLY A 403 -40.65 -17.47 49.08
CA GLY A 403 -41.79 -17.02 48.29
C GLY A 403 -41.44 -15.99 47.23
N GLU A 404 -40.16 -15.89 46.88
CA GLU A 404 -39.58 -15.20 45.74
C GLU A 404 -40.15 -15.81 44.47
N ARG A 405 -40.19 -14.96 43.45
CA ARG A 405 -40.65 -15.34 42.14
C ARG A 405 -39.85 -14.52 41.16
N VAL A 406 -39.41 -15.22 40.12
CA VAL A 406 -38.97 -14.62 38.87
C VAL A 406 -40.01 -13.60 38.38
N ASP A 407 -39.57 -12.43 37.90
CA ASP A 407 -40.37 -11.29 37.42
C ASP A 407 -41.38 -10.77 38.46
N GLY A 408 -41.19 -11.14 39.72
CA GLY A 408 -42.09 -10.86 40.81
C GLY A 408 -41.87 -9.43 41.29
N GLY A 409 -42.54 -8.44 40.68
CA GLY A 409 -42.48 -6.99 41.01
C GLY A 409 -42.87 -6.56 42.46
N GLY A 410 -42.63 -7.41 43.46
CA GLY A 410 -42.58 -7.13 44.89
C GLY A 410 -41.18 -7.06 45.49
N ASN A 411 -40.11 -7.46 44.78
CA ASN A 411 -38.72 -7.28 45.22
C ASN A 411 -38.14 -5.97 44.67
N ALA A 412 -38.47 -4.86 45.34
CA ALA A 412 -37.64 -3.67 45.22
C ALA A 412 -36.49 -3.82 46.23
N SER A 413 -35.39 -4.47 45.81
CA SER A 413 -34.07 -4.11 46.35
C SER A 413 -33.79 -2.66 45.94
N PRO A 414 -33.30 -1.80 46.83
CA PRO A 414 -33.05 -0.41 46.51
C PRO A 414 -31.76 -0.26 45.67
N GLY A 415 -31.81 -0.53 44.36
CA GLY A 415 -30.67 -0.33 43.46
C GLY A 415 -30.88 -0.94 42.08
N ARG A 416 -31.33 -2.19 42.05
CA ARG A 416 -31.60 -2.99 40.84
C ARG A 416 -33.01 -2.77 40.28
N GLY A 417 -33.19 -2.99 38.99
CA GLY A 417 -34.50 -2.99 38.33
C GLY A 417 -35.46 -3.91 39.10
N GLY A 418 -36.76 -3.66 39.02
CA GLY A 418 -37.73 -4.53 39.71
C GLY A 418 -37.95 -5.87 39.02
N GLN A 419 -37.00 -6.30 38.19
CA GLN A 419 -37.10 -7.41 37.25
C GLN A 419 -35.83 -8.27 37.26
N ASP A 420 -34.66 -7.69 37.58
CA ASP A 420 -33.39 -8.38 37.83
C ASP A 420 -33.50 -9.44 38.96
N ASP A 421 -33.26 -10.72 38.64
CA ASP A 421 -33.44 -11.89 39.49
C ASP A 421 -32.16 -12.73 39.62
N ILE A 422 -31.93 -13.30 40.81
CA ILE A 422 -30.86 -14.30 41.03
C ILE A 422 -31.54 -15.65 41.27
N VAL A 423 -31.17 -16.69 40.53
CA VAL A 423 -31.76 -18.03 40.61
C VAL A 423 -30.71 -19.10 40.84
N MET A 424 -30.90 -19.94 41.86
CA MET A 424 -30.06 -21.09 42.17
C MET A 424 -30.92 -22.36 42.07
N ALA A 425 -30.78 -23.13 41.00
CA ALA A 425 -31.62 -24.29 40.73
C ALA A 425 -31.32 -25.48 41.68
N GLY A 426 -30.04 -25.73 41.92
CA GLY A 426 -29.60 -26.82 42.79
C GLY A 426 -29.51 -28.14 42.04
N ALA A 427 -29.01 -29.20 42.69
CA ALA A 427 -28.79 -30.47 42.00
C ALA A 427 -30.08 -31.05 41.36
N GLY A 428 -30.07 -31.44 40.09
CA GLY A 428 -31.24 -31.88 39.34
C GLY A 428 -31.04 -31.73 37.83
N ASP A 429 -32.00 -32.17 37.02
CA ASP A 429 -32.08 -31.69 35.63
C ASP A 429 -33.20 -30.65 35.61
N ASP A 430 -32.83 -29.40 35.80
CA ASP A 430 -33.71 -28.28 36.10
C ASP A 430 -33.98 -27.43 34.86
N ARG A 431 -35.03 -26.62 34.91
CA ARG A 431 -35.34 -25.64 33.86
C ARG A 431 -35.63 -24.28 34.49
N VAL A 432 -34.80 -23.29 34.20
CA VAL A 432 -34.87 -21.93 34.73
C VAL A 432 -35.17 -20.93 33.61
N SER A 433 -35.90 -19.86 33.93
CA SER A 433 -36.10 -18.71 33.06
C SER A 433 -36.04 -17.43 33.89
N GLY A 434 -35.21 -16.46 33.49
CA GLY A 434 -34.99 -15.16 34.16
C GLY A 434 -36.04 -14.11 33.81
N GLY A 435 -36.32 -13.90 32.52
CA GLY A 435 -37.40 -13.03 32.07
C GLY A 435 -36.92 -11.68 31.53
N GLU A 436 -37.37 -10.58 32.13
CA GLU A 436 -36.84 -9.23 31.81
C GLU A 436 -35.94 -8.80 32.97
N GLY A 437 -34.81 -8.12 32.72
CA GLY A 437 -33.88 -7.69 33.76
C GLY A 437 -32.48 -8.25 33.53
N ASP A 438 -31.49 -7.72 34.25
CA ASP A 438 -30.13 -8.28 34.25
C ASP A 438 -30.11 -9.42 35.30
N ASP A 439 -30.27 -10.67 34.87
CA ASP A 439 -30.50 -11.85 35.71
C ASP A 439 -29.21 -12.64 35.98
N SER A 440 -29.20 -13.49 37.03
CA SER A 440 -28.10 -14.42 37.31
C SER A 440 -28.62 -15.81 37.64
N LEU A 441 -28.44 -16.78 36.75
CA LEU A 441 -29.03 -18.12 36.79
C LEU A 441 -27.98 -19.21 36.95
N TYR A 442 -28.19 -20.14 37.89
CA TYR A 442 -27.24 -21.22 38.20
C TYR A 442 -27.94 -22.59 38.19
N GLY A 443 -27.44 -23.53 37.39
CA GLY A 443 -27.90 -24.93 37.33
C GLY A 443 -27.37 -25.80 38.49
N GLU A 444 -26.09 -25.64 38.81
CA GLU A 444 -25.31 -26.47 39.73
C GLU A 444 -24.95 -27.86 39.18
N ALA A 445 -25.79 -28.88 39.34
CA ALA A 445 -25.37 -30.25 39.06
C ALA A 445 -26.50 -31.09 38.49
N GLY A 446 -26.27 -31.65 37.31
CA GLY A 446 -27.21 -32.40 36.49
C GLY A 446 -27.36 -31.68 35.15
N ASN A 447 -28.32 -32.10 34.33
CA ASN A 447 -28.44 -31.59 32.96
C ASN A 447 -29.51 -30.48 32.89
N ASP A 448 -29.10 -29.26 33.08
CA ASP A 448 -29.95 -28.10 33.31
C ASP A 448 -30.33 -27.38 32.00
N THR A 449 -31.36 -26.54 32.08
CA THR A 449 -31.76 -25.65 30.99
C THR A 449 -32.02 -24.25 31.52
N LEU A 450 -31.19 -23.28 31.19
CA LEU A 450 -31.26 -21.90 31.66
C LEU A 450 -31.62 -20.97 30.49
N GLU A 451 -32.46 -19.96 30.73
CA GLU A 451 -32.94 -18.99 29.72
C GLU A 451 -32.96 -17.61 30.39
N GLY A 452 -32.02 -16.72 30.04
CA GLY A 452 -31.87 -15.37 30.59
C GLY A 452 -33.08 -14.51 30.24
N GLY A 453 -33.16 -14.04 29.00
CA GLY A 453 -34.32 -13.40 28.41
C GLY A 453 -34.00 -12.06 27.78
N VAL A 454 -34.24 -10.96 28.49
CA VAL A 454 -33.95 -9.60 28.01
C VAL A 454 -33.25 -8.86 29.13
N GLY A 455 -32.06 -8.34 28.85
CA GLY A 455 -31.18 -7.73 29.83
C GLY A 455 -29.82 -8.40 29.76
N ARG A 456 -28.86 -7.92 30.54
CA ARG A 456 -27.50 -8.50 30.56
C ARG A 456 -27.45 -9.59 31.62
N ASP A 457 -27.54 -10.83 31.18
CA ASP A 457 -27.76 -12.00 32.01
C ASP A 457 -26.46 -12.79 32.23
N LEU A 458 -26.33 -13.40 33.41
CA LEU A 458 -25.26 -14.34 33.75
C LEU A 458 -25.85 -15.74 33.94
N LEU A 459 -25.42 -16.72 33.16
CA LEU A 459 -25.88 -18.09 33.23
C LEU A 459 -24.70 -19.04 33.49
N ASN A 460 -24.84 -19.93 34.46
CA ASN A 460 -23.84 -20.96 34.77
C ASN A 460 -24.52 -22.34 34.92
N GLY A 461 -24.20 -23.27 34.02
CA GLY A 461 -24.74 -24.63 33.99
C GLY A 461 -24.23 -25.46 35.18
N GLY A 462 -22.91 -25.57 35.28
CA GLY A 462 -22.24 -26.22 36.38
C GLY A 462 -21.70 -27.58 35.96
N ALA A 463 -22.27 -28.68 36.45
CA ALA A 463 -21.78 -30.02 36.10
C ALA A 463 -22.90 -30.88 35.51
N GLY A 464 -22.73 -31.36 34.29
CA GLY A 464 -23.69 -32.14 33.52
C GLY A 464 -23.76 -31.64 32.09
N ASP A 465 -24.57 -32.27 31.23
CA ASP A 465 -24.74 -31.76 29.85
C ASP A 465 -25.89 -30.74 29.83
N ASP A 466 -25.56 -29.46 29.74
CA ASP A 466 -26.43 -28.31 30.00
C ASP A 466 -26.90 -27.58 28.72
N LEU A 467 -27.96 -26.77 28.84
CA LEU A 467 -28.50 -25.93 27.77
C LEU A 467 -28.75 -24.51 28.27
N LEU A 468 -27.92 -23.56 27.86
CA LEU A 468 -27.99 -22.16 28.26
C LEU A 468 -28.40 -21.28 27.09
N SER A 469 -29.20 -20.24 27.34
CA SER A 469 -29.54 -19.23 26.35
C SER A 469 -29.62 -17.85 27.02
N GLY A 470 -28.79 -16.91 26.57
CA GLY A 470 -28.73 -15.54 27.07
C GLY A 470 -29.99 -14.78 26.68
N GLY A 471 -30.14 -14.47 25.40
CA GLY A 471 -31.35 -13.92 24.83
C GLY A 471 -31.11 -12.63 24.06
N ALA A 472 -31.16 -11.50 24.73
CA ALA A 472 -31.02 -10.19 24.10
C ALA A 472 -30.37 -9.20 25.06
N ASP A 473 -29.54 -8.32 24.51
CA ASP A 473 -28.51 -7.56 25.23
C ASP A 473 -27.31 -8.46 25.62
N ASN A 474 -26.21 -7.87 26.11
CA ASN A 474 -24.92 -8.55 26.27
C ASN A 474 -24.88 -9.50 27.48
N ASP A 475 -24.77 -10.79 27.23
CA ASP A 475 -24.90 -11.89 28.20
C ASP A 475 -23.56 -12.59 28.51
N SER A 476 -23.51 -13.37 29.60
CA SER A 476 -22.36 -14.21 29.96
C SER A 476 -22.81 -15.62 30.34
N LEU A 477 -22.35 -16.64 29.62
CA LEU A 477 -22.79 -18.03 29.71
C LEU A 477 -21.60 -18.96 29.99
N PHE A 478 -21.75 -19.86 30.96
CA PHE A 478 -20.75 -20.86 31.34
C PHE A 478 -21.37 -22.25 31.36
N GLY A 479 -20.86 -23.18 30.55
CA GLY A 479 -21.27 -24.59 30.52
C GLY A 479 -20.80 -25.32 31.77
N GLY A 480 -19.48 -25.46 31.90
CA GLY A 480 -18.81 -26.08 33.04
C GLY A 480 -18.30 -27.49 32.72
N ASP A 481 -18.53 -28.46 33.61
CA ASP A 481 -18.14 -29.85 33.35
C ASP A 481 -19.28 -30.52 32.54
N GLY A 482 -19.11 -30.87 31.27
CA GLY A 482 -20.29 -31.22 30.49
C GLY A 482 -20.07 -31.63 29.05
N ALA A 483 -21.11 -31.44 28.27
CA ALA A 483 -21.13 -31.50 26.81
C ALA A 483 -22.30 -30.59 26.43
N ASP A 484 -22.02 -29.31 26.49
CA ASP A 484 -22.97 -28.25 26.75
C ASP A 484 -23.42 -27.56 25.47
N GLN A 485 -24.55 -26.87 25.55
CA GLN A 485 -25.09 -26.06 24.46
C GLN A 485 -25.38 -24.66 24.96
N LEU A 486 -24.63 -23.68 24.47
CA LEU A 486 -24.73 -22.27 24.85
C LEU A 486 -25.19 -21.45 23.63
N TYR A 487 -26.14 -20.55 23.84
CA TYR A 487 -26.64 -19.63 22.81
C TYR A 487 -26.65 -18.21 23.37
N GLY A 488 -25.79 -17.31 22.89
CA GLY A 488 -25.73 -15.91 23.31
C GLY A 488 -27.02 -15.18 22.96
N GLY A 489 -27.26 -14.99 21.67
CA GLY A 489 -28.49 -14.43 21.14
C GLY A 489 -28.26 -13.14 20.37
N ALA A 490 -28.39 -12.00 21.02
CA ALA A 490 -28.22 -10.71 20.37
C ALA A 490 -27.65 -9.71 21.36
N GLY A 491 -26.59 -9.00 21.02
CA GLY A 491 -25.74 -8.33 21.99
C GLY A 491 -24.34 -8.90 21.88
N ASP A 492 -23.38 -8.23 22.49
CA ASP A 492 -21.98 -8.68 22.50
C ASP A 492 -21.83 -9.64 23.69
N ASP A 493 -21.88 -10.93 23.43
CA ASP A 493 -22.04 -12.00 24.41
C ASP A 493 -20.72 -12.71 24.75
N VAL A 494 -20.67 -13.36 25.92
CA VAL A 494 -19.52 -14.17 26.38
C VAL A 494 -19.98 -15.60 26.63
N LEU A 495 -19.35 -16.57 25.98
CA LEU A 495 -19.68 -17.99 26.12
C LEU A 495 -18.42 -18.81 26.44
N TYR A 496 -18.48 -19.62 27.49
CA TYR A 496 -17.42 -20.56 27.87
C TYR A 496 -17.98 -21.98 27.98
N GLY A 497 -17.46 -22.91 27.18
CA GLY A 497 -17.82 -24.33 27.17
C GLY A 497 -17.40 -25.03 28.45
N GLY A 498 -16.09 -25.19 28.65
CA GLY A 498 -15.50 -25.77 29.85
C GLY A 498 -14.84 -27.13 29.56
N GLU A 499 -15.04 -28.12 30.43
CA GLU A 499 -14.58 -29.48 30.15
C GLU A 499 -15.69 -30.21 29.39
N GLY A 500 -15.54 -30.57 28.12
CA GLY A 500 -16.65 -31.18 27.39
C GLY A 500 -16.46 -31.27 25.89
N ASP A 501 -17.34 -31.97 25.18
CA ASP A 501 -17.48 -31.73 23.73
C ASP A 501 -18.68 -30.75 23.59
N ASP A 502 -18.40 -29.45 23.51
CA ASP A 502 -19.36 -28.36 23.68
C ASP A 502 -19.82 -27.74 22.35
N SER A 503 -20.94 -27.00 22.40
CA SER A 503 -21.51 -26.30 21.25
C SER A 503 -21.94 -24.88 21.65
N LEU A 504 -21.27 -23.88 21.11
CA LEU A 504 -21.47 -22.47 21.41
C LEU A 504 -21.94 -21.73 20.14
N GLU A 505 -22.98 -20.90 20.26
CA GLU A 505 -23.49 -20.02 19.20
C GLU A 505 -23.61 -18.60 19.77
N GLY A 506 -22.82 -17.64 19.27
CA GLY A 506 -22.80 -16.24 19.69
C GLY A 506 -24.10 -15.54 19.32
N GLY A 507 -24.29 -15.21 18.04
CA GLY A 507 -25.55 -14.69 17.51
C GLY A 507 -25.39 -13.41 16.71
N ASP A 508 -26.10 -12.35 17.09
CA ASP A 508 -25.94 -11.01 16.51
C ASP A 508 -25.16 -10.12 17.50
N GLY A 509 -23.95 -9.65 17.21
CA GLY A 509 -23.12 -8.84 18.12
C GLY A 509 -21.65 -9.21 17.98
N ASP A 510 -20.76 -8.46 18.63
CA ASP A 510 -19.33 -8.79 18.62
C ASP A 510 -19.07 -9.76 19.81
N ASP A 511 -19.07 -11.06 19.58
CA ASP A 511 -19.13 -12.10 20.63
C ASP A 511 -17.75 -12.68 21.01
N TYR A 512 -17.61 -13.19 22.24
CA TYR A 512 -16.45 -13.96 22.70
C TYR A 512 -16.85 -15.40 23.06
N LEU A 513 -16.26 -16.39 22.39
CA LEU A 513 -16.54 -17.81 22.57
C LEU A 513 -15.25 -18.58 22.88
N SER A 514 -15.27 -19.41 23.92
CA SER A 514 -14.16 -20.34 24.23
C SER A 514 -14.69 -21.76 24.50
N GLY A 515 -14.17 -22.74 23.78
CA GLY A 515 -14.50 -24.17 23.94
C GLY A 515 -13.82 -24.79 25.17
N ALA A 516 -12.52 -24.56 25.29
CA ALA A 516 -11.61 -25.04 26.32
C ALA A 516 -11.22 -26.53 26.16
N ASP A 517 -11.47 -27.40 27.13
CA ASP A 517 -10.99 -28.78 27.09
C ASP A 517 -12.02 -29.64 26.37
N GLY A 518 -11.76 -30.08 25.15
CA GLY A 518 -12.86 -30.64 24.38
C GLY A 518 -12.62 -31.12 22.97
N GLY A 519 -13.62 -30.88 22.15
CA GLY A 519 -13.78 -31.32 20.78
C GLY A 519 -15.03 -30.61 20.28
N ASP A 520 -14.90 -29.29 20.20
CA ASP A 520 -15.94 -28.31 20.37
C ASP A 520 -16.46 -27.79 19.02
N THR A 521 -17.60 -27.13 19.06
CA THR A 521 -18.18 -26.46 17.89
C THR A 521 -18.63 -25.06 18.25
N LEU A 522 -17.92 -24.06 17.73
CA LEU A 522 -18.17 -22.64 17.97
C LEU A 522 -18.66 -21.97 16.67
N ASP A 523 -19.68 -21.12 16.79
CA ASP A 523 -20.26 -20.31 15.70
C ASP A 523 -20.47 -18.89 16.24
N GLY A 524 -19.68 -17.92 15.79
CA GLY A 524 -19.74 -16.51 16.23
C GLY A 524 -21.05 -15.88 15.80
N GLY A 525 -21.33 -15.89 14.50
CA GLY A 525 -22.59 -15.47 13.93
C GLY A 525 -22.46 -14.20 13.10
N ALA A 526 -22.83 -13.05 13.64
CA ALA A 526 -22.81 -11.79 12.92
C ALA A 526 -22.34 -10.65 13.81
N GLY A 527 -21.23 -10.04 13.45
CA GLY A 527 -20.47 -9.07 14.24
C GLY A 527 -19.00 -9.43 14.13
N ASP A 528 -18.13 -8.62 14.71
CA ASP A 528 -16.69 -8.91 14.72
C ASP A 528 -16.42 -9.83 15.94
N ASP A 529 -16.37 -11.15 15.72
CA ASP A 529 -16.38 -12.17 16.79
C ASP A 529 -14.97 -12.70 17.14
N PHE A 530 -14.78 -13.15 18.39
CA PHE A 530 -13.58 -13.88 18.83
C PHE A 530 -13.92 -15.30 19.28
N LEU A 531 -13.23 -16.30 18.73
CA LEU A 531 -13.44 -17.71 19.01
C LEU A 531 -12.10 -18.40 19.37
N SER A 532 -12.05 -19.13 20.49
CA SER A 532 -10.95 -20.04 20.85
C SER A 532 -11.45 -21.48 21.04
N GLY A 533 -10.86 -22.44 20.35
CA GLY A 533 -11.16 -23.87 20.43
C GLY A 533 -10.68 -24.46 21.74
N GLY A 534 -9.39 -24.33 22.02
CA GLY A 534 -8.73 -24.90 23.19
C GLY A 534 -8.10 -26.25 22.86
N ALA A 535 -8.14 -27.19 23.80
CA ALA A 535 -7.54 -28.49 23.60
C ALA A 535 -8.55 -29.46 23.00
N GLY A 536 -8.40 -29.90 21.75
CA GLY A 536 -9.44 -30.73 21.13
C GLY A 536 -9.27 -30.88 19.62
N ASP A 537 -10.12 -31.68 18.97
CA ASP A 537 -10.27 -31.54 17.51
C ASP A 537 -11.55 -30.70 17.29
N ASP A 538 -11.40 -29.40 17.11
CA ASP A 538 -12.45 -28.39 17.18
C ASP A 538 -12.96 -27.92 15.81
N VAL A 539 -14.10 -27.22 15.83
CA VAL A 539 -14.72 -26.61 14.66
C VAL A 539 -15.17 -25.19 14.99
N LEU A 540 -14.52 -24.19 14.42
CA LEU A 540 -14.79 -22.77 14.65
C LEU A 540 -15.34 -22.13 13.37
N SER A 541 -16.35 -21.29 13.49
CA SER A 541 -16.96 -20.53 12.40
C SER A 541 -17.18 -19.09 12.85
N GLY A 542 -16.53 -18.11 12.22
CA GLY A 542 -16.71 -16.68 12.50
C GLY A 542 -18.10 -16.21 12.10
N GLY A 543 -18.37 -16.10 10.81
CA GLY A 543 -19.69 -15.79 10.28
C GLY A 543 -19.72 -14.57 9.37
N GLU A 544 -20.52 -13.56 9.70
CA GLU A 544 -20.54 -12.26 9.02
C GLU A 544 -19.85 -11.19 9.90
N GLY A 545 -18.72 -10.67 9.51
CA GLY A 545 -17.97 -9.68 10.28
C GLY A 545 -16.48 -9.93 10.12
N ASN A 546 -15.64 -9.12 10.76
CA ASN A 546 -14.21 -9.38 10.78
C ASN A 546 -13.90 -10.20 12.04
N ASP A 547 -13.73 -11.51 11.86
CA ASP A 547 -13.69 -12.45 12.98
C ASP A 547 -12.25 -12.92 13.28
N ALA A 548 -11.97 -13.28 14.53
CA ALA A 548 -10.71 -13.83 14.99
C ALA A 548 -10.87 -15.23 15.58
N LEU A 549 -10.21 -16.23 15.00
CA LEU A 549 -10.40 -17.64 15.31
C LEU A 549 -9.07 -18.31 15.68
N TYR A 550 -9.03 -18.91 16.87
CA TYR A 550 -7.88 -19.62 17.44
C TYR A 550 -8.23 -21.09 17.66
N ALA A 551 -7.52 -22.00 17.01
CA ALA A 551 -7.76 -23.43 17.18
C ALA A 551 -7.15 -23.98 18.47
N ASP A 552 -5.91 -23.56 18.78
CA ASP A 552 -5.07 -24.04 19.89
C ASP A 552 -4.48 -25.46 19.65
N GLU A 553 -4.71 -26.45 20.52
CA GLU A 553 -4.10 -27.80 20.36
C GLU A 553 -5.08 -28.77 19.67
N GLY A 554 -4.83 -29.21 18.43
CA GLY A 554 -5.86 -29.99 17.73
C GLY A 554 -5.62 -30.34 16.27
N ASP A 555 -6.42 -31.25 15.70
CA ASP A 555 -6.57 -31.33 14.22
C ASP A 555 -7.91 -30.64 13.83
N ASP A 556 -7.86 -29.32 13.64
CA ASP A 556 -9.00 -28.41 13.71
C ASP A 556 -9.58 -27.98 12.36
N ARG A 557 -10.72 -27.27 12.43
CA ARG A 557 -11.39 -26.70 11.26
C ARG A 557 -11.89 -25.30 11.54
N LEU A 558 -11.26 -24.32 10.90
CA LEU A 558 -11.62 -22.92 11.01
C LEU A 558 -12.30 -22.44 9.73
N TYR A 559 -13.34 -21.63 9.88
CA TYR A 559 -14.06 -20.96 8.80
C TYR A 559 -14.28 -19.50 9.18
N GLY A 560 -13.59 -18.55 8.54
CA GLY A 560 -13.77 -17.12 8.78
C GLY A 560 -15.18 -16.68 8.39
N GLY A 561 -15.49 -16.78 7.11
CA GLY A 561 -16.84 -16.53 6.60
C GLY A 561 -16.86 -15.33 5.67
N ALA A 562 -17.39 -14.20 6.12
CA ALA A 562 -17.54 -13.00 5.31
C ALA A 562 -17.11 -11.76 6.08
N GLY A 563 -15.93 -11.26 5.75
CA GLY A 563 -15.29 -10.07 6.29
C GLY A 563 -13.79 -10.23 6.08
N GLN A 564 -12.98 -9.41 6.73
CA GLN A 564 -11.53 -9.66 6.78
C GLN A 564 -11.27 -10.40 8.09
N ASP A 565 -11.04 -11.70 8.00
CA ASP A 565 -10.98 -12.60 9.14
C ASP A 565 -9.52 -13.00 9.46
N SER A 566 -9.21 -13.21 10.73
CA SER A 566 -7.92 -13.68 11.23
C SER A 566 -8.04 -15.10 11.77
N LEU A 567 -7.34 -16.08 11.18
CA LEU A 567 -7.47 -17.50 11.54
C LEU A 567 -6.10 -18.10 11.90
N PHE A 568 -6.04 -18.81 13.04
CA PHE A 568 -4.81 -19.40 13.58
C PHE A 568 -5.03 -20.88 13.93
N GLY A 569 -4.32 -21.78 13.23
CA GLY A 569 -4.38 -23.23 13.42
C GLY A 569 -3.58 -23.68 14.64
N GLN A 570 -2.37 -23.13 14.82
CA GLN A 570 -1.45 -23.47 15.91
C GLN A 570 -0.95 -24.93 15.86
N ASP A 571 -1.27 -25.75 16.86
CA ASP A 571 -0.63 -27.05 17.09
C ASP A 571 -1.49 -28.18 16.50
N GLY A 572 -1.26 -28.55 15.24
CA GLY A 572 -1.72 -29.80 14.66
C GLY A 572 -2.05 -29.69 13.17
N ASN A 573 -2.75 -30.67 12.58
CA ASN A 573 -2.95 -30.70 11.11
C ASN A 573 -4.32 -30.13 10.75
N ASP A 574 -4.34 -28.84 10.52
CA ASP A 574 -5.55 -28.04 10.49
C ASP A 574 -6.12 -27.86 9.10
N THR A 575 -7.36 -27.41 9.05
CA THR A 575 -8.01 -26.96 7.82
C THR A 575 -8.64 -25.60 8.03
N LEU A 576 -8.02 -24.58 7.45
CA LEU A 576 -8.40 -23.18 7.62
C LEU A 576 -9.01 -22.66 6.32
N LYS A 577 -10.05 -21.83 6.46
CA LYS A 577 -10.75 -21.21 5.34
C LYS A 577 -11.12 -19.77 5.64
N GLY A 578 -10.53 -18.82 4.92
CA GLY A 578 -10.85 -17.40 5.05
C GLY A 578 -12.29 -17.12 4.66
N GLY A 579 -12.59 -17.27 3.37
CA GLY A 579 -13.95 -17.14 2.86
C GLY A 579 -14.08 -15.94 1.94
N ALA A 580 -14.68 -14.84 2.40
CA ALA A 580 -14.93 -13.69 1.56
C ALA A 580 -14.46 -12.40 2.22
N GLY A 581 -13.34 -11.87 1.76
CA GLY A 581 -12.71 -10.61 2.16
C GLY A 581 -11.21 -10.77 2.06
N GLY A 582 -10.44 -9.89 2.70
CA GLY A 582 -8.98 -10.02 2.68
C GLY A 582 -8.56 -10.62 4.00
N ASP A 583 -8.34 -11.92 4.03
CA ASP A 583 -8.21 -12.71 5.25
C ASP A 583 -6.74 -12.91 5.62
N GLU A 584 -6.46 -13.04 6.90
CA GLU A 584 -5.14 -13.33 7.45
C GLU A 584 -5.15 -14.72 8.08
N ILE A 585 -4.33 -15.65 7.57
CA ILE A 585 -4.44 -17.07 7.95
C ILE A 585 -3.07 -17.69 8.22
N TYR A 586 -2.91 -18.25 9.42
CA TYR A 586 -1.70 -18.91 9.91
C TYR A 586 -1.97 -20.39 10.22
N GLY A 587 -1.20 -21.29 9.59
CA GLY A 587 -1.27 -22.75 9.76
C GLY A 587 -0.74 -23.17 11.13
N GLY A 588 0.57 -23.00 11.34
CA GLY A 588 1.22 -23.26 12.62
C GLY A 588 2.37 -24.24 12.50
N GLY A 589 2.50 -25.19 13.43
CA GLY A 589 3.71 -26.02 13.55
C GLY A 589 3.69 -27.37 12.82
N ASP A 590 2.58 -27.73 12.20
CA ASP A 590 2.30 -29.06 11.64
C ASP A 590 1.81 -28.95 10.19
N ALA A 591 1.26 -30.03 9.59
CA ALA A 591 0.98 -30.04 8.14
C ALA A 591 -0.46 -29.64 7.82
N ASP A 592 -0.63 -28.43 7.28
CA ASP A 592 -1.91 -27.73 7.20
C ASP A 592 -2.50 -27.63 5.80
N LEU A 593 -3.81 -27.35 5.77
CA LEU A 593 -4.56 -27.03 4.57
C LEU A 593 -5.22 -25.66 4.71
N ILE A 594 -4.71 -24.66 4.00
CA ILE A 594 -5.19 -23.28 4.05
C ILE A 594 -5.88 -22.93 2.72
N LEU A 595 -7.03 -22.28 2.79
CA LEU A 595 -7.77 -21.76 1.63
C LEU A 595 -8.22 -20.30 1.90
N GLY A 596 -7.70 -19.33 1.15
CA GLY A 596 -8.14 -17.93 1.22
C GLY A 596 -9.57 -17.73 0.67
N GLU A 597 -9.83 -18.29 -0.52
CA GLU A 597 -11.11 -18.22 -1.25
C GLU A 597 -11.35 -16.91 -2.04
N GLU A 598 -12.18 -15.95 -1.59
CA GLU A 598 -12.47 -14.70 -2.34
C GLU A 598 -11.90 -13.46 -1.62
N GLY A 599 -11.01 -12.72 -2.27
CA GLY A 599 -10.49 -11.42 -1.83
C GLY A 599 -8.96 -11.45 -1.72
N ASP A 600 -8.35 -10.34 -1.30
CA ASP A 600 -6.88 -10.20 -1.34
C ASP A 600 -6.31 -10.73 0.00
N ASP A 601 -5.90 -12.00 0.03
CA ASP A 601 -5.61 -12.75 1.27
C ASP A 601 -4.12 -12.80 1.63
N ASN A 602 -3.79 -12.94 2.91
CA ASN A 602 -2.44 -13.20 3.43
C ASN A 602 -2.40 -14.56 4.16
N LEU A 603 -1.73 -15.54 3.55
CA LEU A 603 -1.68 -16.93 4.02
C LEU A 603 -0.25 -17.30 4.41
N ASN A 604 -0.08 -17.98 5.54
CA ASN A 604 1.20 -18.46 6.05
C ASN A 604 1.07 -19.89 6.61
N GLY A 605 1.89 -20.83 6.11
CA GLY A 605 1.91 -22.22 6.55
C GLY A 605 2.72 -22.45 7.83
N ASP A 606 3.73 -21.60 8.07
CA ASP A 606 4.70 -21.73 9.17
C ASP A 606 5.59 -22.98 9.10
N GLU A 607 5.73 -23.80 10.15
CA GLU A 607 6.54 -25.02 10.07
C GLU A 607 5.64 -26.18 9.63
N GLY A 608 5.95 -26.90 8.56
CA GLY A 608 4.97 -27.88 8.08
C GLY A 608 5.29 -28.40 6.69
N ASP A 609 4.59 -29.45 6.25
CA ASP A 609 4.55 -29.77 4.82
C ASP A 609 3.15 -29.34 4.33
N ASP A 610 2.99 -28.06 4.02
CA ASP A 610 1.68 -27.41 3.95
C ASP A 610 1.08 -27.38 2.55
N THR A 611 -0.22 -27.11 2.49
CA THR A 611 -0.91 -26.86 1.22
C THR A 611 -1.79 -25.62 1.31
N LEU A 612 -1.39 -24.57 0.60
CA LEU A 612 -2.04 -23.26 0.62
C LEU A 612 -2.63 -22.90 -0.74
N TYR A 613 -3.85 -22.38 -0.73
CA TYR A 613 -4.53 -21.85 -1.93
C TYR A 613 -4.99 -20.42 -1.63
N GLY A 614 -4.47 -19.43 -2.37
CA GLY A 614 -4.93 -18.03 -2.34
C GLY A 614 -6.40 -17.94 -2.76
N GLY A 615 -6.67 -18.00 -4.05
CA GLY A 615 -8.03 -18.05 -4.57
C GLY A 615 -8.29 -16.98 -5.62
N ASP A 616 -9.36 -16.22 -5.46
CA ASP A 616 -9.70 -15.09 -6.33
C ASP A 616 -9.25 -13.79 -5.62
N GLY A 617 -8.15 -13.16 -6.01
CA GLY A 617 -7.59 -12.04 -5.25
C GLY A 617 -6.18 -11.68 -5.67
N GLN A 618 -5.60 -10.60 -5.15
CA GLN A 618 -4.15 -10.45 -5.15
C GLN A 618 -3.62 -10.98 -3.82
N ASP A 619 -3.16 -12.22 -3.83
CA ASP A 619 -2.90 -12.95 -2.60
C ASP A 619 -1.40 -12.95 -2.26
N SER A 620 -1.08 -12.94 -0.97
CA SER A 620 0.25 -13.21 -0.41
C SER A 620 0.23 -14.59 0.23
N VAL A 621 1.01 -15.54 -0.27
CA VAL A 621 1.00 -16.94 0.16
C VAL A 621 2.41 -17.37 0.54
N THR A 622 2.60 -17.78 1.79
CA THR A 622 3.90 -18.13 2.38
C THR A 622 3.85 -19.57 2.89
N GLY A 623 4.76 -20.43 2.44
CA GLY A 623 4.88 -21.82 2.87
C GLY A 623 5.51 -21.90 4.25
N GLY A 624 6.77 -21.50 4.34
CA GLY A 624 7.49 -21.43 5.60
C GLY A 624 8.59 -22.49 5.64
N ALA A 625 8.56 -23.40 6.60
CA ALA A 625 9.58 -24.43 6.77
C ALA A 625 9.02 -25.84 6.57
N GLY A 626 9.23 -26.40 5.39
CA GLY A 626 9.09 -27.80 5.02
C GLY A 626 8.76 -27.92 3.55
N ASP A 627 8.33 -29.09 3.06
CA ASP A 627 8.15 -29.28 1.61
C ASP A 627 6.71 -28.88 1.19
N ASP A 628 6.51 -27.61 0.82
CA ASP A 628 5.18 -26.98 0.73
C ASP A 628 4.55 -27.00 -0.68
N GLN A 629 3.23 -26.78 -0.74
CA GLN A 629 2.46 -26.62 -1.98
C GLN A 629 1.63 -25.33 -1.96
N LEU A 630 2.00 -24.36 -2.80
CA LEU A 630 1.38 -23.04 -2.85
C LEU A 630 0.72 -22.80 -4.21
N PHE A 631 -0.51 -22.28 -4.19
CA PHE A 631 -1.29 -21.92 -5.38
C PHE A 631 -1.85 -20.50 -5.22
N GLY A 632 -1.50 -19.57 -6.12
CA GLY A 632 -2.00 -18.20 -6.12
C GLY A 632 -3.47 -18.14 -6.51
N GLY A 633 -3.77 -18.49 -7.75
CA GLY A 633 -5.15 -18.65 -8.21
C GLY A 633 -5.48 -17.66 -9.32
N THR A 634 -6.32 -16.66 -9.07
CA THR A 634 -6.55 -15.59 -10.04
C THR A 634 -6.22 -14.25 -9.45
N GLY A 635 -5.33 -13.49 -10.08
CA GLY A 635 -5.07 -12.12 -9.70
C GLY A 635 -3.68 -11.66 -10.07
N ALA A 636 -2.91 -11.21 -9.11
CA ALA A 636 -1.50 -10.90 -9.27
C ALA A 636 -0.87 -11.20 -7.91
N ASP A 637 -0.37 -12.43 -7.80
CA ASP A 637 -0.15 -13.07 -6.51
C ASP A 637 1.33 -13.08 -6.14
N HIS A 638 1.62 -13.14 -4.85
CA HIS A 638 2.95 -13.19 -4.27
C HIS A 638 3.11 -14.50 -3.50
N LEU A 639 3.93 -15.43 -4.01
CA LEU A 639 4.14 -16.74 -3.37
C LEU A 639 5.58 -16.89 -2.89
N PHE A 640 5.77 -17.38 -1.67
CA PHE A 640 7.07 -17.60 -1.03
C PHE A 640 7.15 -19.02 -0.43
N GLY A 641 8.02 -19.89 -0.97
CA GLY A 641 8.24 -21.24 -0.43
C GLY A 641 9.05 -21.25 0.88
N HIS A 642 10.09 -20.42 0.95
CA HIS A 642 11.01 -20.31 2.09
C HIS A 642 11.98 -21.48 2.25
N LEU A 643 11.79 -22.42 3.18
CA LEU A 643 12.76 -23.49 3.47
C LEU A 643 12.15 -24.86 3.20
N GLY A 644 12.58 -25.51 2.13
CA GLY A 644 12.17 -26.87 1.81
C GLY A 644 12.22 -27.11 0.31
N ASP A 645 11.91 -28.33 -0.13
CA ASP A 645 11.78 -28.61 -1.58
C ASP A 645 10.31 -28.31 -2.00
N ASP A 646 10.01 -27.07 -2.38
CA ASP A 646 8.65 -26.52 -2.50
C ASP A 646 8.03 -26.67 -3.90
N THR A 647 6.70 -26.55 -3.99
CA THR A 647 5.96 -26.48 -5.25
C THR A 647 5.04 -25.26 -5.30
N LEU A 648 5.34 -24.30 -6.18
CA LEU A 648 4.60 -23.04 -6.30
C LEU A 648 3.91 -22.92 -7.67
N SER A 649 2.69 -22.36 -7.70
CA SER A 649 1.93 -22.11 -8.94
C SER A 649 1.17 -20.78 -8.87
N GLY A 650 1.44 -19.83 -9.77
CA GLY A 650 0.74 -18.53 -9.82
C GLY A 650 -0.67 -18.64 -10.41
N ASP A 651 -0.85 -19.56 -11.36
CA ASP A 651 -2.11 -19.82 -12.09
C ASP A 651 -2.50 -18.70 -13.08
N GLU A 652 -3.51 -17.86 -12.84
CA GLU A 652 -3.92 -16.76 -13.74
C GLU A 652 -3.55 -15.40 -13.14
N GLY A 653 -2.53 -14.71 -13.64
CA GLY A 653 -2.13 -13.43 -13.07
C GLY A 653 -0.79 -12.94 -13.57
N ASP A 654 -0.42 -11.72 -13.20
CA ASP A 654 0.98 -11.26 -13.36
C ASP A 654 1.67 -11.50 -12.00
N ASP A 655 2.20 -12.71 -11.78
CA ASP A 655 2.53 -13.22 -10.44
C ASP A 655 4.02 -13.10 -10.07
N SER A 656 4.33 -13.13 -8.78
CA SER A 656 5.69 -13.10 -8.23
C SER A 656 5.96 -14.30 -7.31
N LEU A 657 6.76 -15.27 -7.77
CA LEU A 657 6.99 -16.54 -7.07
C LEU A 657 8.46 -16.71 -6.65
N TYR A 658 8.69 -17.01 -5.38
CA TYR A 658 10.01 -17.19 -4.78
C TYR A 658 10.12 -18.58 -4.14
N GLY A 659 11.00 -19.44 -4.65
CA GLY A 659 11.24 -20.78 -4.12
C GLY A 659 11.89 -20.73 -2.73
N GLY A 660 13.12 -20.23 -2.67
CA GLY A 660 13.83 -20.04 -1.41
C GLY A 660 15.01 -21.02 -1.27
N LEU A 661 15.11 -21.69 -0.13
CA LEU A 661 16.15 -22.66 0.17
C LEU A 661 15.65 -24.08 -0.08
N GLY A 662 16.04 -24.70 -1.19
CA GLY A 662 15.72 -26.10 -1.48
C GLY A 662 15.68 -26.38 -2.97
N GLN A 663 15.10 -27.50 -3.39
CA GLN A 663 14.93 -27.81 -4.82
C GLN A 663 13.47 -27.63 -5.21
N ASP A 664 13.17 -26.47 -5.77
CA ASP A 664 11.79 -26.02 -5.91
C ASP A 664 11.24 -26.29 -7.31
N GLU A 665 9.92 -26.52 -7.40
CA GLU A 665 9.18 -26.59 -8.66
C GLU A 665 8.20 -25.40 -8.77
N ILE A 666 8.52 -24.43 -9.62
CA ILE A 666 7.83 -23.14 -9.72
C ILE A 666 7.16 -23.00 -11.10
N PHE A 667 5.87 -22.68 -11.12
CA PHE A 667 5.07 -22.47 -12.33
C PHE A 667 4.41 -21.07 -12.29
N GLY A 668 4.69 -20.20 -13.25
CA GLY A 668 4.07 -18.87 -13.37
C GLY A 668 2.60 -19.02 -13.71
N GLY A 669 2.31 -19.52 -14.91
CA GLY A 669 0.95 -19.82 -15.33
C GLY A 669 0.57 -18.97 -16.52
N ALA A 670 -0.39 -18.06 -16.37
CA ALA A 670 -0.87 -17.20 -17.45
C ALA A 670 -0.84 -15.72 -17.05
N GLY A 671 0.08 -14.96 -17.63
CA GLY A 671 0.20 -13.51 -17.49
C GLY A 671 1.63 -13.10 -17.74
N ASN A 672 2.23 -12.17 -17.01
CA ASN A 672 3.65 -11.86 -17.13
C ASN A 672 4.30 -12.05 -15.78
N ASP A 673 4.85 -13.24 -15.58
CA ASP A 673 5.22 -13.70 -14.26
C ASP A 673 6.69 -13.44 -13.96
N SER A 674 7.01 -13.31 -12.69
CA SER A 674 8.38 -13.21 -12.20
C SER A 674 8.68 -14.36 -11.23
N LEU A 675 9.63 -15.21 -11.57
CA LEU A 675 9.96 -16.44 -10.86
C LEU A 675 11.42 -16.42 -10.41
N TRP A 676 11.66 -16.79 -9.16
CA TRP A 676 12.98 -16.89 -8.54
C TRP A 676 13.15 -18.25 -7.86
N GLY A 677 14.14 -19.05 -8.28
CA GLY A 677 14.50 -20.31 -7.63
C GLY A 677 15.21 -20.08 -6.30
N GLU A 678 16.23 -19.23 -6.30
CA GLU A 678 17.05 -18.89 -5.13
C GLU A 678 18.16 -19.91 -4.84
N GLU A 679 18.22 -20.60 -3.69
CA GLU A 679 19.30 -21.56 -3.40
C GLU A 679 18.83 -23.01 -3.60
N GLY A 680 19.28 -23.64 -4.68
CA GLY A 680 19.24 -25.09 -4.87
C GLY A 680 19.13 -25.48 -6.34
N ASP A 681 18.75 -26.73 -6.63
CA ASP A 681 18.70 -27.22 -8.02
C ASP A 681 17.24 -27.16 -8.52
N ASP A 682 16.81 -25.99 -9.00
CA ASP A 682 15.38 -25.65 -9.14
C ASP A 682 14.81 -25.93 -10.53
N ARG A 683 13.48 -25.94 -10.62
CA ARG A 683 12.73 -26.11 -11.86
C ARG A 683 11.67 -25.02 -12.01
N LEU A 684 11.93 -24.07 -12.91
CA LEU A 684 11.06 -22.93 -13.18
C LEU A 684 10.37 -23.06 -14.55
N SER A 685 9.09 -22.70 -14.64
CA SER A 685 8.27 -22.66 -15.85
C SER A 685 7.45 -21.37 -15.89
N GLY A 686 7.64 -20.48 -16.87
CA GLY A 686 6.80 -19.27 -17.02
C GLY A 686 5.41 -19.57 -17.57
N ASP A 687 5.33 -20.55 -18.48
CA ASP A 687 4.10 -20.98 -19.16
C ASP A 687 3.58 -20.00 -20.23
N ASP A 688 2.44 -19.32 -20.09
CA ASP A 688 1.90 -18.40 -21.12
C ASP A 688 2.15 -16.94 -20.69
N GLY A 689 3.10 -16.23 -21.29
CA GLY A 689 3.43 -14.89 -20.79
C GLY A 689 4.68 -14.24 -21.35
N GLU A 690 4.94 -12.96 -21.00
CA GLU A 690 6.27 -12.36 -21.14
C GLU A 690 6.99 -12.46 -19.78
N ASP A 691 7.64 -13.60 -19.52
CA ASP A 691 8.02 -13.97 -18.15
C ASP A 691 9.48 -13.63 -17.81
N LEU A 692 9.75 -13.41 -16.52
CA LEU A 692 11.07 -13.19 -15.93
C LEU A 692 11.46 -14.39 -15.04
N LEU A 693 12.45 -15.19 -15.43
CA LEU A 693 12.87 -16.36 -14.67
C LEU A 693 14.34 -16.22 -14.21
N PHE A 694 14.57 -16.39 -12.91
CA PHE A 694 15.88 -16.34 -12.28
C PHE A 694 16.15 -17.63 -11.48
N GLY A 695 17.14 -18.43 -11.89
CA GLY A 695 17.57 -19.63 -11.14
C GLY A 695 18.30 -19.28 -9.85
N ASN A 696 19.24 -18.33 -9.92
CA ASN A 696 20.14 -17.93 -8.84
C ASN A 696 21.20 -19.01 -8.51
N ASP A 697 21.29 -19.54 -7.30
CA ASP A 697 22.39 -20.38 -6.81
C ASP A 697 22.04 -21.88 -6.89
N GLY A 698 22.48 -22.57 -7.94
CA GLY A 698 22.47 -24.03 -8.01
C GLY A 698 22.19 -24.50 -9.43
N ALA A 699 21.97 -25.80 -9.67
CA ALA A 699 21.92 -26.35 -11.03
C ALA A 699 20.49 -26.42 -11.59
N ASP A 700 20.05 -25.32 -12.19
CA ASP A 700 18.63 -25.06 -12.41
C ASP A 700 18.12 -25.49 -13.80
N SER A 701 16.80 -25.63 -13.93
CA SER A 701 16.09 -25.93 -15.16
C SER A 701 14.98 -24.91 -15.42
N LEU A 702 15.26 -23.90 -16.25
CA LEU A 702 14.31 -22.84 -16.60
C LEU A 702 13.65 -23.09 -17.97
N PHE A 703 12.33 -22.95 -18.03
CA PHE A 703 11.51 -23.02 -19.25
C PHE A 703 10.61 -21.77 -19.35
N GLY A 704 10.85 -20.89 -20.32
CA GLY A 704 10.06 -19.66 -20.48
C GLY A 704 8.61 -19.98 -20.82
N GLY A 705 8.38 -20.68 -21.93
CA GLY A 705 7.05 -21.08 -22.35
C GLY A 705 6.62 -20.34 -23.60
N ALA A 706 5.63 -19.48 -23.52
CA ALA A 706 5.00 -18.81 -24.65
C ALA A 706 4.88 -17.29 -24.45
N GLY A 707 5.93 -16.56 -24.79
CA GLY A 707 5.88 -15.13 -25.11
C GLY A 707 7.31 -14.65 -25.29
N GLU A 708 7.61 -13.39 -24.97
CA GLU A 708 8.98 -12.87 -25.07
C GLU A 708 9.65 -12.95 -23.69
N ASP A 709 10.28 -14.08 -23.39
CA ASP A 709 10.72 -14.40 -22.03
C ASP A 709 12.16 -13.96 -21.75
N ARG A 710 12.48 -13.66 -20.49
CA ARG A 710 13.83 -13.36 -20.02
C ARG A 710 14.27 -14.38 -18.97
N LEU A 711 15.32 -15.15 -19.27
CA LEU A 711 15.81 -16.22 -18.40
C LEU A 711 17.26 -15.97 -17.97
N GLU A 712 17.54 -16.11 -16.68
CA GLU A 712 18.88 -16.03 -16.07
C GLU A 712 19.14 -17.23 -15.16
N GLY A 713 20.16 -18.05 -15.46
CA GLY A 713 20.47 -19.24 -14.67
C GLY A 713 21.17 -18.92 -13.35
N GLY A 714 22.23 -18.11 -13.41
CA GLY A 714 23.03 -17.75 -12.24
C GLY A 714 24.20 -18.70 -12.00
N ALA A 715 24.36 -19.17 -10.77
CA ALA A 715 25.52 -19.89 -10.28
C ALA A 715 25.34 -21.42 -10.17
N GLY A 716 25.18 -22.13 -11.26
CA GLY A 716 25.39 -23.59 -11.27
C GLY A 716 25.62 -24.11 -12.67
N ASP A 717 25.29 -25.38 -12.90
CA ASP A 717 25.35 -25.98 -14.25
C ASP A 717 23.91 -26.06 -14.78
N ASP A 718 23.42 -24.99 -15.39
CA ASP A 718 21.97 -24.76 -15.60
C ASP A 718 21.49 -25.21 -16.97
N VAL A 719 20.17 -25.36 -17.14
CA VAL A 719 19.52 -25.69 -18.40
C VAL A 719 18.38 -24.71 -18.68
N LEU A 720 18.54 -23.87 -19.70
CA LEU A 720 17.58 -22.83 -20.06
C LEU A 720 16.93 -23.13 -21.41
N THR A 721 15.62 -22.91 -21.53
CA THR A 721 14.85 -23.08 -22.77
C THR A 721 13.78 -22.00 -22.85
N GLY A 722 13.81 -21.14 -23.88
CA GLY A 722 12.88 -20.01 -24.02
C GLY A 722 11.48 -20.49 -24.37
N GLY A 723 11.33 -21.32 -25.40
CA GLY A 723 10.07 -21.91 -25.79
C GLY A 723 9.57 -21.31 -27.09
N SER A 724 8.50 -20.52 -27.04
CA SER A 724 7.94 -19.87 -28.22
C SER A 724 7.79 -18.37 -28.06
N GLY A 725 8.73 -17.64 -28.62
CA GLY A 725 8.61 -16.23 -28.90
C GLY A 725 9.96 -15.68 -29.30
N ALA A 726 10.35 -14.55 -28.72
CA ALA A 726 11.66 -13.95 -28.96
C ALA A 726 12.37 -13.77 -27.62
N ASP A 727 13.09 -14.81 -27.20
CA ASP A 727 13.50 -14.93 -25.81
C ASP A 727 14.91 -14.38 -25.56
N SER A 728 15.20 -13.96 -24.34
CA SER A 728 16.45 -13.34 -23.92
C SER A 728 17.10 -14.12 -22.78
N PHE A 729 18.26 -14.75 -23.06
CA PHE A 729 19.03 -15.47 -22.04
C PHE A 729 20.16 -14.58 -21.51
N VAL A 730 20.18 -14.36 -20.21
CA VAL A 730 21.10 -13.43 -19.54
C VAL A 730 22.24 -14.21 -18.91
N TRP A 731 23.47 -13.70 -19.06
CA TRP A 731 24.65 -14.26 -18.43
C TRP A 731 25.39 -13.19 -17.61
N GLN A 732 25.58 -13.44 -16.32
CA GLN A 732 26.27 -12.52 -15.42
C GLN A 732 27.73 -12.91 -15.15
N GLY A 733 28.51 -11.92 -14.67
CA GLY A 733 29.93 -12.11 -14.37
C GLY A 733 30.23 -12.97 -13.14
N ALA A 734 29.20 -13.29 -12.35
CA ALA A 734 29.28 -14.12 -11.15
C ALA A 734 29.11 -15.62 -11.46
N ASP A 735 28.50 -16.00 -12.59
CA ASP A 735 28.17 -17.37 -12.99
C ASP A 735 29.41 -18.28 -12.99
N ARG A 736 29.36 -19.36 -12.19
CA ARG A 736 30.51 -20.25 -11.95
C ARG A 736 30.39 -21.63 -12.58
N GLY A 737 29.29 -22.00 -13.24
CA GLY A 737 29.15 -23.32 -13.86
C GLY A 737 28.91 -23.33 -15.38
N ASN A 738 28.37 -24.44 -15.87
CA ASN A 738 28.42 -24.87 -17.27
C ASN A 738 27.02 -24.99 -17.87
N ASP A 739 26.44 -23.86 -18.26
CA ASP A 739 25.02 -23.84 -18.58
C ASP A 739 24.74 -24.27 -20.01
N ILE A 740 23.50 -24.69 -20.26
CA ILE A 740 23.04 -25.26 -21.50
C ILE A 740 21.76 -24.55 -21.94
N ILE A 741 21.81 -23.81 -23.04
CA ILE A 741 20.60 -23.25 -23.68
C ILE A 741 20.14 -24.20 -24.78
N THR A 742 18.89 -24.68 -24.72
CA THR A 742 18.40 -25.75 -25.62
C THR A 742 17.54 -25.28 -26.80
N ASP A 743 17.16 -24.01 -26.83
CA ASP A 743 16.04 -23.53 -27.64
C ASP A 743 16.37 -23.17 -29.09
N PHE A 744 17.65 -23.12 -29.46
CA PHE A 744 18.08 -22.85 -30.85
C PHE A 744 17.78 -23.98 -31.86
N ARG A 745 16.91 -24.95 -31.51
CA ARG A 745 16.43 -26.04 -32.38
C ARG A 745 15.12 -25.65 -33.05
N GLY A 746 15.16 -24.64 -33.92
CA GLY A 746 13.99 -24.15 -34.66
C GLY A 746 13.00 -25.24 -35.08
N GLY A 747 11.80 -25.16 -34.50
CA GLY A 747 10.65 -25.96 -34.90
C GLY A 747 10.31 -25.71 -36.39
N PRO A 748 9.58 -26.63 -37.06
CA PRO A 748 9.28 -26.48 -38.47
C PRO A 748 8.23 -25.38 -38.70
N GLY A 749 8.59 -24.10 -38.69
CA GLY A 749 7.61 -23.04 -38.98
C GLY A 749 7.97 -21.55 -38.85
N GLY A 750 8.93 -21.12 -38.04
CA GLY A 750 9.14 -19.68 -37.79
C GLY A 750 10.49 -19.41 -37.14
N THR A 751 11.01 -18.20 -37.36
CA THR A 751 12.23 -17.65 -36.77
C THR A 751 11.95 -17.29 -35.32
N ASP A 752 12.45 -18.10 -34.40
CA ASP A 752 12.74 -17.69 -33.04
C ASP A 752 13.86 -16.63 -33.12
N ALA A 753 13.65 -15.46 -32.50
CA ALA A 753 14.58 -14.33 -32.58
C ALA A 753 15.44 -14.25 -31.32
N ASP A 754 15.71 -15.41 -30.72
CA ASP A 754 16.28 -15.50 -29.37
C ASP A 754 17.69 -14.93 -29.31
N SER A 755 17.99 -14.31 -28.18
CA SER A 755 19.23 -13.60 -27.95
C SER A 755 19.90 -14.06 -26.66
N VAL A 756 21.23 -13.93 -26.61
CA VAL A 756 22.00 -14.18 -25.38
C VAL A 756 22.71 -12.89 -25.01
N ASP A 757 22.33 -12.30 -23.88
CA ASP A 757 22.93 -11.08 -23.34
C ASP A 757 24.17 -11.41 -22.48
N LEU A 758 25.33 -10.94 -22.92
CA LEU A 758 26.62 -11.09 -22.23
C LEU A 758 27.17 -9.75 -21.70
N SER A 759 26.34 -8.68 -21.72
CA SER A 759 26.76 -7.31 -21.40
C SER A 759 27.24 -7.14 -19.95
N ALA A 760 26.69 -7.93 -19.02
CA ALA A 760 27.05 -7.92 -17.60
C ALA A 760 28.48 -8.43 -17.31
N LEU A 761 29.07 -9.26 -18.17
CA LEU A 761 30.44 -9.78 -18.01
C LEU A 761 31.53 -8.71 -18.16
N PHE A 762 31.30 -7.72 -19.04
CA PHE A 762 32.24 -6.63 -19.30
C PHE A 762 31.46 -5.36 -19.67
N ASN A 763 31.39 -4.42 -18.72
CA ASN A 763 30.78 -3.11 -18.90
C ASN A 763 31.82 -1.97 -18.76
N PRO A 764 31.49 -0.71 -19.12
CA PRO A 764 32.42 0.42 -19.04
C PRO A 764 33.00 0.67 -17.63
N ASP A 765 32.22 0.37 -16.58
CA ASP A 765 32.59 0.61 -15.18
C ASP A 765 33.59 -0.41 -14.62
N THR A 766 33.45 -1.68 -15.03
CA THR A 766 34.32 -2.80 -14.63
C THR A 766 35.63 -2.84 -15.42
N LEU A 767 35.65 -2.33 -16.66
CA LEU A 767 36.82 -2.33 -17.55
C LEU A 767 38.04 -1.59 -16.97
N ALA A 768 37.81 -0.47 -16.27
CA ALA A 768 38.89 0.31 -15.66
C ALA A 768 39.57 -0.44 -14.50
N THR A 769 38.77 -1.12 -13.68
CA THR A 769 39.22 -1.96 -12.56
C THR A 769 39.92 -3.22 -13.07
N TYR A 770 39.38 -3.85 -14.11
CA TYR A 770 39.95 -5.04 -14.74
C TYR A 770 41.32 -4.77 -15.37
N ASN A 771 41.44 -3.68 -16.16
CA ASN A 771 42.73 -3.24 -16.72
C ASN A 771 43.77 -2.96 -15.63
N ALA A 772 43.33 -2.44 -14.46
CA ALA A 772 44.20 -2.15 -13.33
C ALA A 772 44.68 -3.42 -12.59
N LEU A 773 43.83 -4.43 -12.41
CA LEU A 773 44.17 -5.70 -11.75
C LEU A 773 45.03 -6.62 -12.63
N THR A 774 44.69 -6.75 -13.91
CA THR A 774 45.34 -7.69 -14.83
C THR A 774 46.55 -7.11 -15.54
N ASN A 775 46.79 -5.80 -15.38
CA ASN A 775 47.86 -5.04 -16.04
C ASN A 775 47.79 -5.19 -17.59
N GLN A 776 46.56 -5.31 -18.10
CA GLN A 776 46.19 -5.25 -19.51
C GLN A 776 45.70 -3.82 -19.87
N ALA A 777 45.44 -3.56 -21.15
CA ALA A 777 45.03 -2.23 -21.63
C ALA A 777 43.99 -2.36 -22.74
N PHE A 778 42.88 -3.03 -22.43
CA PHE A 778 41.71 -3.12 -23.30
C PHE A 778 41.07 -1.74 -23.46
N LEU A 779 40.72 -1.36 -24.69
CA LEU A 779 40.22 -0.02 -25.04
C LEU A 779 38.69 0.08 -25.00
N SER A 780 38.01 -1.07 -24.98
CA SER A 780 36.57 -1.22 -24.83
C SER A 780 36.25 -2.51 -24.05
N PRO A 781 35.03 -2.63 -23.49
CA PRO A 781 34.58 -3.88 -22.86
C PRO A 781 34.56 -5.06 -23.85
N LEU A 782 34.24 -4.80 -25.12
CA LEU A 782 34.33 -5.73 -26.26
C LEU A 782 35.74 -6.28 -26.52
N ASP A 783 36.77 -5.45 -26.41
CA ASP A 783 38.17 -5.90 -26.55
C ASP A 783 38.57 -6.85 -25.41
N ALA A 784 38.02 -6.64 -24.21
CA ALA A 784 38.25 -7.50 -23.06
C ALA A 784 37.50 -8.83 -23.21
N LEU A 785 36.20 -8.82 -23.53
CA LEU A 785 35.42 -10.06 -23.75
C LEU A 785 36.06 -10.95 -24.83
N ASN A 786 36.43 -10.39 -25.99
CA ASN A 786 37.06 -11.13 -27.09
C ASN A 786 38.43 -11.74 -26.75
N HIS A 787 39.12 -11.24 -25.72
CA HIS A 787 40.38 -11.81 -25.26
C HIS A 787 40.17 -13.07 -24.40
N HIS A 788 39.01 -13.16 -23.74
CA HIS A 788 38.70 -14.17 -22.75
C HIS A 788 37.75 -15.25 -23.26
N VAL A 789 37.03 -15.06 -24.36
CA VAL A 789 36.08 -16.06 -24.88
C VAL A 789 36.63 -16.88 -26.05
N THR A 790 36.39 -18.19 -26.05
CA THR A 790 36.62 -19.09 -27.20
C THR A 790 35.40 -19.94 -27.49
N ALA A 791 34.88 -19.91 -28.73
CA ALA A 791 33.79 -20.79 -29.17
C ALA A 791 34.29 -21.99 -30.00
N GLN A 792 33.70 -23.17 -29.78
CA GLN A 792 33.92 -24.42 -30.50
C GLN A 792 32.60 -24.99 -31.00
N PHE A 793 32.54 -25.42 -32.26
CA PHE A 793 31.32 -25.93 -32.87
C PHE A 793 31.44 -27.42 -33.18
N ASP A 794 30.41 -28.20 -32.83
CA ASP A 794 30.30 -29.59 -33.25
C ASP A 794 29.40 -29.71 -34.49
N PRO A 795 29.98 -29.92 -35.69
CA PRO A 795 29.22 -30.02 -36.93
C PRO A 795 28.40 -31.33 -37.06
N LEU A 796 28.49 -32.27 -36.12
CA LEU A 796 27.69 -33.50 -36.11
C LEU A 796 26.40 -33.36 -35.28
N SER A 797 26.44 -32.65 -34.16
CA SER A 797 25.27 -32.40 -33.31
C SER A 797 24.58 -31.07 -33.62
N GLY A 798 25.30 -30.11 -34.20
CA GLY A 798 24.79 -28.74 -34.34
C GLY A 798 24.87 -27.97 -33.03
N ASP A 799 25.77 -28.30 -32.12
CA ASP A 799 25.90 -27.55 -30.86
C ASP A 799 27.10 -26.58 -30.93
N ALA A 800 26.96 -25.45 -30.24
CA ALA A 800 28.00 -24.47 -30.00
C ALA A 800 28.46 -24.54 -28.55
N ARG A 801 29.77 -24.48 -28.32
CA ARG A 801 30.37 -24.49 -26.97
C ARG A 801 31.23 -23.26 -26.78
N ILE A 802 30.82 -22.38 -25.89
CA ILE A 802 31.50 -21.14 -25.51
C ILE A 802 32.34 -21.43 -24.27
N THR A 803 33.59 -20.99 -24.23
CA THR A 803 34.50 -21.23 -23.08
C THR A 803 35.16 -19.92 -22.69
N PHE A 804 35.02 -19.55 -21.42
CA PHE A 804 35.64 -18.37 -20.83
C PHE A 804 37.02 -18.74 -20.26
N ASN A 805 38.05 -17.98 -20.62
CA ASN A 805 39.46 -18.27 -20.35
C ASN A 805 40.07 -17.15 -19.51
N GLY A 806 40.43 -17.39 -18.24
CA GLY A 806 41.10 -16.41 -17.39
C GLY A 806 41.43 -16.96 -16.01
N THR A 807 42.27 -16.27 -15.22
CA THR A 807 42.50 -16.64 -13.80
C THR A 807 41.35 -16.22 -12.88
N ASP A 808 40.52 -15.31 -13.35
CA ASP A 808 39.38 -14.73 -12.61
C ASP A 808 38.06 -15.44 -12.99
N PHE A 809 38.06 -16.28 -14.05
CA PHE A 809 36.93 -17.03 -14.60
C PHE A 809 37.32 -18.49 -14.90
N ALA A 810 37.90 -19.20 -13.92
CA ALA A 810 38.56 -20.48 -14.18
C ALA A 810 37.58 -21.64 -14.46
N GLY A 811 37.01 -21.73 -15.67
CA GLY A 811 36.43 -22.96 -16.22
C GLY A 811 34.98 -23.02 -16.72
N PRO A 812 34.08 -22.01 -16.58
CA PRO A 812 32.68 -22.15 -16.98
C PRO A 812 32.51 -22.24 -18.50
N VAL A 813 31.48 -22.97 -18.93
CA VAL A 813 31.22 -23.29 -20.35
C VAL A 813 29.73 -23.23 -20.67
N LEU A 814 29.31 -22.17 -21.35
CA LEU A 814 27.99 -22.07 -21.97
C LEU A 814 27.90 -22.94 -23.23
N THR A 815 26.89 -23.81 -23.31
CA THR A 815 26.63 -24.71 -24.44
C THR A 815 25.28 -24.38 -25.08
N LEU A 816 25.26 -23.99 -26.35
CA LEU A 816 24.04 -23.75 -27.11
C LEU A 816 23.72 -25.00 -27.94
N GLN A 817 22.62 -25.68 -27.67
CA GLN A 817 22.26 -26.91 -28.37
C GLN A 817 21.38 -26.63 -29.62
N GLY A 818 21.64 -27.33 -30.73
CA GLY A 818 20.81 -27.24 -31.93
C GLY A 818 21.12 -26.16 -32.96
N PHE A 819 22.03 -25.26 -32.64
CA PHE A 819 22.65 -24.27 -33.51
C PHE A 819 23.05 -24.82 -34.92
N ASN A 820 22.40 -24.36 -35.99
CA ASN A 820 22.69 -24.81 -37.36
C ASN A 820 23.56 -23.81 -38.17
N PRO A 821 24.88 -24.06 -38.32
CA PRO A 821 25.80 -23.17 -39.05
C PRO A 821 25.70 -23.26 -40.59
N GLN A 822 24.71 -23.97 -41.14
CA GLN A 822 24.50 -24.11 -42.60
C GLN A 822 23.31 -23.29 -43.13
N SER A 823 22.45 -22.76 -42.26
CA SER A 823 21.41 -21.76 -42.58
C SER A 823 21.77 -20.35 -42.11
N GLU A 824 22.63 -20.26 -41.08
CA GLU A 824 23.28 -19.06 -40.58
C GLU A 824 24.75 -19.01 -41.06
N PRO A 825 25.37 -17.83 -41.29
CA PRO A 825 26.71 -17.72 -41.86
C PRO A 825 27.78 -18.39 -40.97
N PRO A 826 28.91 -18.85 -41.56
CA PRO A 826 29.89 -19.65 -40.83
C PRO A 826 30.56 -18.82 -39.74
N LEU A 827 30.69 -19.43 -38.56
CA LEU A 827 31.53 -18.96 -37.46
C LEU A 827 33.00 -18.92 -37.89
N THR A 828 33.35 -17.83 -38.56
CA THR A 828 34.70 -17.46 -38.92
C THR A 828 34.81 -15.97 -38.66
N SER A 829 35.70 -15.62 -37.72
CA SER A 829 35.83 -14.30 -37.06
C SER A 829 34.78 -14.06 -35.99
N ALA A 830 35.19 -13.38 -34.92
CA ALA A 830 34.41 -12.99 -33.76
C ALA A 830 33.32 -11.95 -34.10
N GLU A 831 32.42 -12.30 -35.02
CA GLU A 831 31.25 -11.52 -35.46
C GLU A 831 29.93 -12.22 -35.07
N THR A 832 30.02 -13.31 -34.29
CA THR A 832 28.84 -14.07 -33.80
C THR A 832 28.77 -14.09 -32.27
N PHE A 833 29.65 -13.35 -31.61
CA PHE A 833 29.39 -12.80 -30.29
C PHE A 833 28.85 -11.40 -30.55
N VAL A 834 27.53 -11.26 -30.63
CA VAL A 834 26.91 -9.94 -30.73
C VAL A 834 27.04 -9.32 -29.35
N LEU A 835 28.20 -8.73 -29.09
CA LEU A 835 28.24 -7.56 -28.23
C LEU A 835 27.69 -6.44 -29.09
N GLY A 836 26.43 -6.11 -28.83
CA GLY A 836 25.75 -4.90 -29.25
C GLY A 836 25.89 -4.61 -30.73
N GLN A 837 25.05 -5.24 -31.56
CA GLN A 837 24.53 -4.57 -32.75
C GLN A 837 23.05 -4.90 -32.76
N ASN A 838 22.29 -4.17 -31.95
CA ASN A 838 20.83 -4.32 -31.83
C ASN A 838 20.13 -3.85 -33.12
N GLY A 839 20.90 -3.39 -34.13
CA GLY A 839 20.38 -2.86 -35.38
C GLY A 839 19.81 -1.45 -35.20
N ILE A 840 20.09 -0.84 -34.05
CA ILE A 840 19.70 0.52 -33.68
C ILE A 840 20.97 1.34 -33.66
N VAL A 841 21.07 2.26 -34.61
CA VAL A 841 22.15 3.25 -34.58
C VAL A 841 21.80 4.27 -33.49
N SER A 842 22.49 4.20 -32.37
CA SER A 842 22.25 4.95 -31.14
C SER A 842 23.19 6.16 -31.03
N GLY A 843 22.60 7.32 -30.76
CA GLY A 843 23.29 8.57 -30.51
C GLY A 843 23.75 8.70 -29.05
N THR A 844 24.26 9.87 -28.71
CA THR A 844 24.67 10.25 -27.36
C THR A 844 23.73 11.31 -26.81
N ASP A 845 23.81 11.62 -25.51
CA ASP A 845 23.07 12.75 -24.92
C ASP A 845 23.61 14.15 -25.32
N GLY A 846 24.09 14.34 -26.56
CA GLY A 846 24.31 15.68 -27.07
C GLY A 846 24.42 15.77 -28.59
N ASP A 847 24.18 16.98 -29.14
CA ASP A 847 24.05 17.28 -30.58
C ASP A 847 24.87 16.38 -31.55
N ASP A 848 24.22 15.32 -32.04
CA ASP A 848 24.74 14.30 -32.92
C ASP A 848 24.43 14.57 -34.41
N LEU A 849 25.34 14.11 -35.28
CA LEU A 849 25.13 14.07 -36.73
C LEU A 849 25.21 12.62 -37.19
N MET A 850 24.06 11.98 -37.31
CA MET A 850 23.89 10.57 -37.60
C MET A 850 23.55 10.40 -39.08
N ASP A 851 24.58 10.13 -39.88
CA ASP A 851 24.45 9.74 -41.29
C ASP A 851 25.25 8.44 -41.55
N SER A 852 25.25 7.91 -42.78
CA SER A 852 26.07 6.75 -43.19
C SER A 852 27.57 6.79 -42.84
N SER A 853 28.08 7.91 -42.29
CA SER A 853 29.45 8.05 -41.78
C SER A 853 29.55 8.16 -40.25
N TYR A 854 28.45 7.96 -39.51
CA TYR A 854 28.41 7.89 -38.06
C TYR A 854 29.17 6.65 -37.56
N LEU A 855 30.01 6.84 -36.54
CA LEU A 855 30.92 5.82 -35.97
C LEU A 855 31.00 5.89 -34.44
N ALA A 856 30.15 6.73 -33.83
CA ALA A 856 30.18 6.98 -32.39
C ALA A 856 29.19 6.09 -31.62
N ASP A 857 28.37 5.36 -32.37
CA ASP A 857 27.55 4.26 -31.88
C ASP A 857 28.41 3.30 -31.00
N PRO A 858 28.09 3.16 -29.71
CA PRO A 858 28.86 2.34 -28.77
C PRO A 858 28.92 0.85 -29.15
N GLU A 859 27.90 0.40 -29.89
CA GLU A 859 27.64 -0.93 -30.44
C GLU A 859 28.33 -1.14 -31.81
N GLY A 860 28.69 -0.04 -32.49
CA GLY A 860 29.33 -0.03 -33.80
C GLY A 860 28.37 -0.23 -34.98
N ASP A 861 27.05 -0.13 -34.76
CA ASP A 861 26.01 -0.14 -35.78
C ASP A 861 26.16 1.04 -36.76
N ARG A 862 25.75 0.81 -38.01
CA ARG A 862 25.90 1.81 -39.10
C ARG A 862 24.66 1.90 -39.97
N ILE A 863 24.31 3.15 -40.25
CA ILE A 863 23.31 3.50 -41.26
C ILE A 863 23.81 3.04 -42.65
N ASP A 864 22.95 2.34 -43.40
CA ASP A 864 23.23 1.73 -44.71
C ASP A 864 24.43 0.73 -44.72
N ASP A 865 24.60 -0.11 -43.69
CA ASP A 865 25.77 -1.01 -43.60
C ASP A 865 25.82 -2.08 -44.73
N PRO A 866 26.82 -2.06 -45.62
CA PRO A 866 26.96 -3.06 -46.67
C PRO A 866 27.49 -4.44 -46.23
N GLU A 867 27.87 -4.66 -44.96
CA GLU A 867 28.42 -5.94 -44.45
C GLU A 867 27.34 -6.95 -43.94
N ARG A 868 26.06 -6.57 -43.91
CA ARG A 868 24.93 -7.38 -43.40
C ARG A 868 24.23 -8.26 -44.48
N ASP A 869 24.90 -9.30 -44.98
CA ASP A 869 24.41 -10.17 -46.06
C ASP A 869 23.55 -11.36 -45.53
N LEU A 870 22.30 -11.11 -45.08
CA LEU A 870 21.28 -12.15 -44.78
C LEU A 870 20.19 -12.22 -45.88
N PRO A 871 19.78 -13.41 -46.35
CA PRO A 871 18.88 -13.53 -47.50
C PRO A 871 17.40 -13.28 -47.14
N GLY A 872 16.92 -12.04 -47.27
CA GLY A 872 15.47 -11.77 -47.24
C GLY A 872 15.01 -10.35 -46.95
N ARG A 873 15.84 -9.51 -46.30
CA ARG A 873 15.52 -8.09 -46.07
C ARG A 873 16.24 -7.20 -47.11
N PRO A 874 15.63 -6.11 -47.61
CA PRO A 874 16.38 -5.08 -48.34
C PRO A 874 17.46 -4.51 -47.41
N LEU A 875 18.70 -4.42 -47.90
CA LEU A 875 19.94 -4.09 -47.16
C LEU A 875 20.04 -2.65 -46.65
N THR A 876 18.90 -1.99 -46.46
CA THR A 876 18.84 -0.55 -46.39
C THR A 876 17.74 -0.08 -45.43
N ASN A 877 17.17 -0.94 -44.57
CA ASN A 877 16.17 -0.52 -43.60
C ASN A 877 16.81 -0.43 -42.21
N ASP A 878 16.89 0.78 -41.67
CA ASP A 878 17.62 1.09 -40.44
C ASP A 878 16.68 1.59 -39.33
N ARG A 879 17.04 1.32 -38.07
CA ARG A 879 16.45 1.97 -36.89
C ARG A 879 17.50 2.90 -36.29
N ILE A 880 17.13 4.14 -36.00
CA ILE A 880 18.06 5.17 -35.51
C ILE A 880 17.42 5.89 -34.32
N GLU A 881 18.14 5.95 -33.20
CA GLU A 881 17.72 6.60 -31.95
C GLU A 881 18.74 7.67 -31.56
N ALA A 882 18.30 8.92 -31.44
CA ALA A 882 19.19 10.07 -31.31
C ALA A 882 19.74 10.29 -29.89
N GLY A 883 18.94 9.98 -28.86
CA GLY A 883 19.24 10.40 -27.49
C GLY A 883 18.87 11.88 -27.23
N ALA A 884 19.31 12.44 -26.10
CA ALA A 884 19.02 13.84 -25.78
C ALA A 884 19.94 14.82 -26.53
N GLY A 885 19.45 15.80 -27.28
CA GLY A 885 20.32 16.64 -28.10
C GLY A 885 19.55 17.45 -29.13
N ASN A 886 20.24 18.28 -29.92
CA ASN A 886 19.64 18.79 -31.17
C ASN A 886 20.30 18.06 -32.33
N ASP A 887 19.70 16.96 -32.71
CA ASP A 887 20.32 15.91 -33.49
C ASP A 887 19.93 16.02 -34.96
N THR A 888 20.77 15.47 -35.82
CA THR A 888 20.53 15.47 -37.27
C THR A 888 20.68 14.06 -37.81
N LEU A 889 19.56 13.44 -38.15
CA LEU A 889 19.44 12.06 -38.61
C LEU A 889 19.19 12.02 -40.12
N HIS A 890 19.95 11.16 -40.81
CA HIS A 890 19.85 10.92 -42.25
C HIS A 890 19.90 9.42 -42.54
N ALA A 891 18.73 8.80 -42.71
CA ALA A 891 18.60 7.34 -42.80
C ALA A 891 18.99 6.73 -44.15
N GLY A 892 18.72 7.41 -45.27
CA GLY A 892 19.28 7.00 -46.56
C GLY A 892 18.23 6.42 -47.51
N ALA A 893 18.41 5.18 -47.98
CA ALA A 893 17.40 4.53 -48.81
C ALA A 893 16.83 3.37 -48.00
N GLY A 894 15.54 3.14 -47.89
CA GLY A 894 15.04 2.18 -46.91
C GLY A 894 13.58 2.37 -46.58
N ASN A 895 13.01 1.45 -45.82
CA ASN A 895 11.85 1.78 -44.98
C ASN A 895 12.41 1.88 -43.56
N ASP A 896 12.78 3.08 -43.16
CA ASP A 896 13.57 3.37 -41.97
C ASP A 896 12.70 3.83 -40.80
N THR A 897 13.18 3.65 -39.57
CA THR A 897 12.53 4.16 -38.35
C THR A 897 13.48 5.08 -37.58
N LEU A 898 13.09 6.34 -37.36
CA LEU A 898 13.93 7.37 -36.74
C LEU A 898 13.24 7.94 -35.49
N PHE A 899 14.00 8.08 -34.39
CA PHE A 899 13.58 8.72 -33.14
C PHE A 899 14.52 9.89 -32.81
N GLY A 900 13.95 11.08 -32.59
CA GLY A 900 14.69 12.29 -32.17
C GLY A 900 14.78 12.48 -30.64
N ASP A 901 13.86 11.88 -29.88
CA ASP A 901 13.81 11.93 -28.42
C ASP A 901 13.67 13.34 -27.81
N SER A 902 14.74 14.01 -27.37
CA SER A 902 14.60 15.33 -26.69
C SER A 902 15.54 16.41 -27.19
N GLY A 903 14.98 17.44 -27.80
CA GLY A 903 15.60 18.69 -28.26
C GLY A 903 15.06 19.12 -29.62
N ASP A 904 15.71 20.05 -30.32
CA ASP A 904 15.20 20.56 -31.61
C ASP A 904 15.83 19.76 -32.78
N ASP A 905 15.22 18.64 -33.17
CA ASP A 905 15.85 17.63 -34.04
C ASP A 905 15.54 17.80 -35.53
N PHE A 906 16.41 17.24 -36.38
CA PHE A 906 16.21 17.15 -37.83
C PHE A 906 16.25 15.70 -38.30
N LEU A 907 15.10 15.16 -38.71
CA LEU A 907 14.97 13.78 -39.20
C LEU A 907 14.71 13.76 -40.71
N ASP A 908 15.51 12.99 -41.46
CA ASP A 908 15.35 12.76 -42.91
C ASP A 908 15.32 11.25 -43.22
N GLY A 909 14.13 10.74 -43.55
CA GLY A 909 13.90 9.32 -43.88
C GLY A 909 14.52 8.90 -45.20
N GLY A 910 14.57 9.80 -46.19
CA GLY A 910 15.31 9.57 -47.42
C GLY A 910 14.48 8.89 -48.52
N THR A 911 14.66 7.60 -48.83
CA THR A 911 13.85 6.94 -49.88
C THR A 911 13.25 5.60 -49.43
N GLY A 912 11.95 5.58 -49.16
CA GLY A 912 11.08 4.43 -49.10
C GLY A 912 9.88 4.79 -48.24
N ASN A 913 9.34 3.85 -47.45
CA ASN A 913 8.19 4.16 -46.60
C ASN A 913 8.66 4.22 -45.14
N ASP A 914 8.98 5.43 -44.70
CA ASP A 914 9.72 5.66 -43.46
C ASP A 914 8.77 6.04 -42.30
N LEU A 915 9.23 5.84 -41.06
CA LEU A 915 8.51 6.14 -39.82
C LEU A 915 9.38 7.06 -38.95
N LEU A 916 8.94 8.30 -38.72
CA LEU A 916 9.72 9.32 -38.02
C LEU A 916 8.99 9.81 -36.75
N TYR A 917 9.69 9.84 -35.62
CA TYR A 917 9.23 10.34 -34.32
C TYR A 917 10.11 11.50 -33.86
N GLY A 918 9.54 12.70 -33.72
CA GLY A 918 10.25 13.91 -33.28
C GLY A 918 10.61 13.88 -31.80
N GLY A 919 9.64 13.57 -30.93
CA GLY A 919 9.86 13.51 -29.49
C GLY A 919 9.46 14.82 -28.81
N THR A 920 10.34 15.43 -28.02
CA THR A 920 10.08 16.70 -27.32
C THR A 920 10.99 17.80 -27.83
N GLY A 921 10.42 18.93 -28.29
CA GLY A 921 11.19 20.06 -28.81
C GLY A 921 10.60 20.63 -30.10
N ALA A 922 11.35 21.46 -30.84
CA ALA A 922 10.86 22.06 -32.09
C ALA A 922 11.49 21.38 -33.31
N ASP A 923 10.91 20.25 -33.70
CA ASP A 923 11.53 19.30 -34.61
C ASP A 923 11.25 19.61 -36.08
N THR A 924 12.09 19.06 -36.95
CA THR A 924 11.91 19.13 -38.40
C THR A 924 11.99 17.74 -39.01
N LEU A 925 10.82 17.21 -39.39
CA LEU A 925 10.69 15.86 -39.94
C LEU A 925 10.49 15.93 -41.45
N GLN A 926 11.32 15.20 -42.19
CA GLN A 926 11.29 15.10 -43.65
C GLN A 926 11.18 13.63 -44.05
N GLY A 927 10.00 13.21 -44.52
CA GLY A 927 9.73 11.80 -44.89
C GLY A 927 10.66 11.33 -46.01
N GLY A 928 10.62 12.00 -47.16
CA GLY A 928 11.48 11.65 -48.29
C GLY A 928 10.68 11.13 -49.49
N GLU A 929 11.26 10.26 -50.32
CA GLU A 929 10.56 9.61 -51.44
C GLU A 929 9.88 8.31 -51.00
N GLY A 930 8.59 8.36 -50.70
CA GLY A 930 7.69 7.21 -50.63
C GLY A 930 6.43 7.54 -49.83
N ALA A 931 5.88 6.58 -49.08
CA ALA A 931 4.68 6.79 -48.28
C ALA A 931 5.02 6.71 -46.79
N ASP A 932 5.43 7.85 -46.25
CA ASP A 932 6.03 7.96 -44.92
C ASP A 932 5.00 8.28 -43.84
N THR A 933 5.29 7.95 -42.59
CA THR A 933 4.48 8.32 -41.42
C THR A 933 5.31 9.17 -40.47
N LEU A 934 4.82 10.36 -40.11
CA LEU A 934 5.55 11.34 -39.33
C LEU A 934 4.77 11.73 -38.07
N TYR A 935 5.43 11.64 -36.92
CA TYR A 935 4.95 12.00 -35.59
C TYR A 935 5.83 13.14 -35.04
N GLY A 936 5.29 14.34 -34.87
CA GLY A 936 6.02 15.50 -34.36
C GLY A 936 6.26 15.48 -32.85
N GLY A 937 5.38 14.88 -32.06
CA GLY A 937 5.50 14.88 -30.61
C GLY A 937 5.19 16.24 -29.97
N ALA A 938 5.86 16.56 -28.85
CA ALA A 938 5.57 17.74 -28.05
C ALA A 938 6.46 18.93 -28.42
N GLY A 939 5.90 19.92 -29.12
CA GLY A 939 6.52 21.23 -29.27
C GLY A 939 6.06 22.03 -30.48
N SER A 940 6.93 22.41 -31.41
CA SER A 940 6.50 23.26 -32.54
C SER A 940 7.16 22.84 -33.82
N ASP A 941 6.56 21.81 -34.40
CA ASP A 941 7.27 20.94 -35.33
C ASP A 941 7.01 21.31 -36.78
N THR A 942 7.96 20.98 -37.64
CA THR A 942 7.94 21.31 -39.06
C THR A 942 7.99 20.04 -39.90
N PHE A 943 6.88 19.73 -40.56
CA PHE A 943 6.75 18.58 -41.46
C PHE A 943 7.01 18.98 -42.91
N ILE A 944 7.96 18.29 -43.54
CA ILE A 944 8.27 18.41 -44.97
C ILE A 944 7.84 17.12 -45.66
N VAL A 945 6.70 17.20 -46.33
CA VAL A 945 5.98 16.02 -46.83
C VAL A 945 6.05 15.90 -48.35
N THR A 946 6.04 14.66 -48.85
CA THR A 946 5.85 14.35 -50.26
C THR A 946 4.48 13.71 -50.53
N ALA A 947 4.38 12.92 -51.59
CA ALA A 947 3.11 12.48 -52.17
C ALA A 947 2.79 11.04 -51.75
N GLY A 948 2.08 10.88 -50.64
CA GLY A 948 1.74 9.57 -50.09
C GLY A 948 1.78 9.53 -48.57
N ASP A 949 2.47 10.50 -47.97
CA ASP A 949 2.78 10.55 -46.54
C ASP A 949 1.54 10.73 -45.64
N LEU A 950 1.73 10.45 -44.36
CA LEU A 950 0.80 10.63 -43.26
C LEU A 950 1.48 11.42 -42.14
N VAL A 951 0.99 12.63 -41.86
CA VAL A 951 1.29 13.33 -40.60
C VAL A 951 0.27 12.87 -39.58
N ALA A 952 0.71 12.14 -38.56
CA ALA A 952 -0.17 11.37 -37.69
C ALA A 952 -0.69 12.19 -36.48
N ASP A 953 0.11 13.07 -35.90
CA ASP A 953 -0.12 13.67 -34.58
C ASP A 953 -0.07 15.21 -34.60
N PHE A 954 -0.70 15.84 -35.59
CA PHE A 954 -0.71 17.30 -35.71
C PHE A 954 -1.55 17.94 -34.58
N GLN A 955 -0.91 18.22 -33.44
CA GLN A 955 -1.56 18.74 -32.22
C GLN A 955 -1.69 20.27 -32.26
N THR A 956 -2.65 20.80 -31.49
CA THR A 956 -2.83 22.27 -31.33
C THR A 956 -3.10 22.65 -29.89
N SER A 957 -2.30 22.11 -28.97
CA SER A 957 -2.36 22.51 -27.56
C SER A 957 -2.03 24.02 -27.42
N PRO A 958 -2.52 24.72 -26.38
CA PRO A 958 -2.35 26.17 -26.24
C PRO A 958 -0.90 26.63 -26.01
N GLY A 959 -0.07 26.64 -27.04
CA GLY A 959 1.35 27.01 -26.93
C GLY A 959 2.19 26.52 -28.12
N GLU A 960 1.76 25.41 -28.71
CA GLU A 960 2.41 24.68 -29.79
C GLU A 960 1.93 25.19 -31.16
N SER A 961 2.75 25.08 -32.19
CA SER A 961 2.48 25.66 -33.52
C SER A 961 3.12 24.87 -34.64
N ASP A 962 2.61 23.66 -34.84
CA ASP A 962 3.01 22.74 -35.88
C ASP A 962 2.78 23.32 -37.28
N PHE A 963 3.67 23.00 -38.20
CA PHE A 963 3.67 23.51 -39.55
C PHE A 963 3.95 22.42 -40.58
N VAL A 964 3.05 22.24 -41.55
CA VAL A 964 3.26 21.39 -42.73
C VAL A 964 3.52 22.26 -43.97
N ASP A 965 4.62 22.06 -44.69
CA ASP A 965 4.91 22.80 -45.93
C ASP A 965 4.09 22.26 -47.12
N LEU A 966 2.91 22.85 -47.33
CA LEU A 966 2.02 22.51 -48.44
C LEU A 966 2.17 23.43 -49.67
N SER A 967 3.16 24.33 -49.66
CA SER A 967 3.29 25.40 -50.65
C SER A 967 3.61 24.89 -52.05
N HIS A 968 4.26 23.72 -52.14
CA HIS A 968 4.58 23.06 -53.39
C HIS A 968 3.34 22.46 -54.08
N TYR A 969 2.38 21.95 -53.31
CA TYR A 969 1.15 21.34 -53.82
C TYR A 969 0.03 22.35 -54.08
N TYR A 970 -0.18 23.31 -53.17
CA TYR A 970 -1.30 24.24 -53.23
C TYR A 970 -0.83 25.68 -53.52
N ASN A 971 -0.62 25.98 -54.80
CA ASN A 971 -0.22 27.31 -55.28
C ASN A 971 -1.03 27.76 -56.50
N GLY A 972 -0.75 28.97 -56.99
CA GLY A 972 -1.52 29.57 -58.08
C GLY A 972 -1.39 28.85 -59.43
N ASP A 973 -0.31 28.10 -59.64
CA ASP A 973 -0.05 27.39 -60.90
C ASP A 973 -0.66 25.98 -60.88
N THR A 974 -0.60 25.28 -59.74
CA THR A 974 -1.29 23.99 -59.55
C THR A 974 -2.82 24.16 -59.52
N LEU A 975 -3.33 25.21 -58.86
CA LEU A 975 -4.77 25.54 -58.85
C LEU A 975 -5.31 25.79 -60.27
N ARG A 976 -4.53 26.45 -61.13
CA ARG A 976 -4.92 26.72 -62.51
C ARG A 976 -5.06 25.43 -63.30
N SER A 977 -4.09 24.53 -63.15
CA SER A 977 -4.10 23.23 -63.80
C SER A 977 -5.27 22.36 -63.33
N TYR A 978 -5.60 22.40 -62.03
CA TYR A 978 -6.75 21.72 -61.46
C TYR A 978 -8.09 22.26 -62.00
N ASN A 979 -8.29 23.57 -61.97
CA ASN A 979 -9.52 24.21 -62.45
C ASN A 979 -9.73 24.01 -63.97
N GLU A 980 -8.64 23.89 -64.76
CA GLU A 980 -8.72 23.57 -66.19
C GLU A 980 -9.13 22.11 -66.45
N ALA A 981 -8.76 21.18 -65.56
CA ALA A 981 -9.12 19.77 -65.65
C ALA A 981 -10.54 19.46 -65.10
N ARG A 982 -11.04 20.25 -64.15
CA ARG A 982 -12.37 20.10 -63.50
C ARG A 982 -13.17 21.40 -63.54
N ALA A 983 -13.83 21.65 -64.68
CA ALA A 983 -14.57 22.90 -64.92
C ALA A 983 -15.92 23.00 -64.19
N ASP A 984 -16.34 21.95 -63.47
CA ASP A 984 -17.64 21.81 -62.80
C ASP A 984 -17.66 22.37 -61.36
N ALA A 985 -16.52 22.53 -60.69
CA ALA A 985 -16.41 23.14 -59.36
C ALA A 985 -15.07 23.86 -59.13
N PRO A 986 -14.85 25.05 -59.73
CA PRO A 986 -13.57 25.75 -59.64
C PRO A 986 -13.35 26.45 -58.29
N HIS A 987 -12.14 26.34 -57.72
CA HIS A 987 -11.73 27.06 -56.51
C HIS A 987 -11.09 28.41 -56.87
N THR A 988 -11.28 29.42 -56.01
CA THR A 988 -10.85 30.80 -56.28
C THR A 988 -9.45 31.12 -55.78
N THR A 989 -9.00 30.44 -54.73
CA THR A 989 -7.65 30.55 -54.18
C THR A 989 -7.11 29.15 -53.85
N PRO A 990 -5.78 28.96 -53.82
CA PRO A 990 -5.22 27.65 -53.49
C PRO A 990 -5.57 27.23 -52.06
N LEU A 991 -5.72 28.20 -51.14
CA LEU A 991 -6.21 27.95 -49.78
C LEU A 991 -7.67 27.45 -49.73
N SER A 992 -8.55 27.98 -50.59
CA SER A 992 -9.94 27.50 -50.68
C SER A 992 -10.06 26.10 -51.30
N TRP A 993 -9.03 25.68 -52.03
CA TRP A 993 -8.93 24.35 -52.61
C TRP A 993 -8.37 23.36 -51.59
N LEU A 994 -7.25 23.69 -50.93
CA LEU A 994 -6.68 22.92 -49.82
C LEU A 994 -7.74 22.57 -48.76
N ARG A 995 -8.50 23.59 -48.31
CA ARG A 995 -9.53 23.40 -47.29
C ARG A 995 -10.66 22.46 -47.69
N ALA A 996 -10.97 22.40 -48.98
CA ALA A 996 -12.04 21.54 -49.49
C ALA A 996 -11.58 20.08 -49.58
N GLU A 997 -10.31 19.83 -49.87
CA GLU A 997 -9.75 18.47 -49.88
C GLU A 997 -9.52 17.95 -48.46
N GLN A 998 -8.98 18.79 -47.55
CA GLN A 998 -8.76 18.39 -46.15
C GLN A 998 -10.04 18.00 -45.42
N ALA A 999 -11.19 18.61 -45.76
CA ALA A 999 -12.48 18.25 -45.16
C ALA A 999 -12.91 16.80 -45.44
N GLY A 1000 -12.31 16.14 -46.44
CA GLY A 1000 -12.50 14.72 -46.73
C GLY A 1000 -11.37 13.82 -46.19
N GLY A 1001 -10.41 14.37 -45.45
CA GLY A 1001 -9.30 13.65 -44.82
C GLY A 1001 -8.16 13.23 -45.75
N VAL A 1002 -8.25 13.51 -47.05
CA VAL A 1002 -7.23 13.11 -48.04
C VAL A 1002 -6.96 14.26 -49.02
N LEU A 1003 -5.71 14.70 -49.07
CA LEU A 1003 -5.22 15.75 -49.97
C LEU A 1003 -4.86 15.15 -51.34
N HIS A 1004 -5.89 14.91 -52.16
CA HIS A 1004 -5.73 14.28 -53.47
C HIS A 1004 -4.81 15.04 -54.44
N ALA A 1005 -4.73 16.37 -54.34
CA ALA A 1005 -3.80 17.16 -55.16
C ALA A 1005 -2.32 16.99 -54.73
N ALA A 1006 -2.09 16.57 -53.49
CA ALA A 1006 -0.80 16.19 -52.93
C ALA A 1006 -0.61 14.66 -52.97
N GLY A 1007 -1.20 13.98 -53.95
CA GLY A 1007 -0.91 12.55 -54.21
C GLY A 1007 -1.48 11.55 -53.21
N GLY A 1008 -2.34 11.98 -52.28
CA GLY A 1008 -2.93 11.10 -51.26
C GLY A 1008 -2.50 11.39 -49.83
N LEU A 1009 -1.67 12.41 -49.61
CA LEU A 1009 -1.24 12.92 -48.31
C LEU A 1009 -2.41 13.05 -47.32
N ARG A 1010 -2.17 12.62 -46.08
CA ARG A 1010 -3.12 12.75 -44.95
C ARG A 1010 -2.47 13.55 -43.82
N ILE A 1011 -3.27 14.38 -43.17
CA ILE A 1011 -2.86 15.15 -42.00
C ILE A 1011 -3.94 14.93 -40.93
N THR A 1012 -3.58 14.22 -39.87
CA THR A 1012 -4.48 13.81 -38.78
C THR A 1012 -3.97 14.29 -37.43
N SER A 1013 -4.84 14.32 -36.43
CA SER A 1013 -4.46 14.70 -35.05
C SER A 1013 -4.08 13.52 -34.16
N ASP A 1014 -4.47 12.30 -34.53
CA ASP A 1014 -4.35 11.06 -33.72
C ASP A 1014 -4.10 9.80 -34.60
N GLY A 1015 -3.57 10.00 -35.81
CA GLY A 1015 -3.36 8.96 -36.83
C GLY A 1015 -4.59 8.61 -37.67
N SER A 1016 -5.79 9.07 -37.27
CA SER A 1016 -7.05 8.65 -37.91
C SER A 1016 -8.02 9.80 -38.23
N THR A 1017 -8.05 10.85 -37.42
CA THR A 1017 -9.00 11.97 -37.48
C THR A 1017 -8.40 13.15 -38.25
N PRO A 1018 -9.01 13.61 -39.37
CA PRO A 1018 -8.49 14.76 -40.12
C PRO A 1018 -8.47 16.05 -39.30
N VAL A 1019 -7.35 16.76 -39.33
CA VAL A 1019 -7.19 18.08 -38.69
C VAL A 1019 -8.18 19.08 -39.28
N ASP A 1020 -8.70 19.99 -38.44
CA ASP A 1020 -9.57 21.09 -38.87
C ASP A 1020 -8.91 21.86 -40.04
N PRO A 1021 -9.56 21.91 -41.23
CA PRO A 1021 -9.03 22.60 -42.42
C PRO A 1021 -8.71 24.09 -42.19
N PHE A 1022 -9.26 24.72 -41.16
CA PHE A 1022 -8.97 26.11 -40.80
C PHE A 1022 -7.63 26.31 -40.09
N LEU A 1023 -7.05 25.25 -39.54
CA LEU A 1023 -5.71 25.25 -38.96
C LEU A 1023 -4.62 25.25 -40.04
N LEU A 1024 -4.90 24.65 -41.20
CA LEU A 1024 -3.98 24.65 -42.34
C LEU A 1024 -3.93 26.01 -43.05
N ASN A 1025 -2.70 26.49 -43.30
CA ASN A 1025 -2.43 27.71 -44.03
C ASN A 1025 -1.40 27.46 -45.15
N ILE A 1026 -1.42 28.30 -46.18
CA ILE A 1026 -0.36 28.33 -47.20
C ILE A 1026 0.39 29.66 -47.09
N THR A 1027 1.56 29.64 -46.46
CA THR A 1027 2.38 30.83 -46.24
C THR A 1027 3.21 31.15 -47.48
N ASN A 1028 2.73 32.10 -48.29
CA ASN A 1028 3.60 32.79 -49.23
C ASN A 1028 4.39 33.89 -48.48
N THR A 1029 5.53 33.51 -47.90
CA THR A 1029 6.68 34.28 -47.35
C THR A 1029 6.38 35.63 -46.65
N GLY A 1030 6.53 35.71 -45.31
CA GLY A 1030 6.43 36.95 -44.53
C GLY A 1030 7.69 37.26 -43.72
N VAL A 1031 8.67 37.94 -44.31
CA VAL A 1031 9.99 38.18 -43.68
C VAL A 1031 10.05 39.52 -42.91
N ILE A 1032 10.72 39.54 -41.75
CA ILE A 1032 10.97 40.69 -40.87
C ILE A 1032 12.10 41.56 -41.44
N CYS A 1033 11.84 42.82 -41.81
CA CYS A 1033 12.87 43.71 -42.35
C CYS A 1033 12.69 45.18 -41.93
N PHE A 1034 13.79 45.94 -41.89
CA PHE A 1034 13.77 47.40 -41.79
C PHE A 1034 13.72 48.03 -43.18
N ALA A 1035 12.93 49.09 -43.36
CA ALA A 1035 12.93 49.82 -44.62
C ALA A 1035 14.14 50.77 -44.69
N GLN A 1036 14.67 50.96 -45.90
CA GLN A 1036 15.73 51.91 -46.23
C GLN A 1036 15.48 53.29 -45.58
N GLY A 1037 16.52 53.86 -44.99
CA GLY A 1037 16.50 55.15 -44.31
C GLY A 1037 16.18 55.08 -42.82
N THR A 1038 15.73 53.92 -42.31
CA THR A 1038 15.62 53.65 -40.86
C THR A 1038 17.00 53.67 -40.24
N ARG A 1039 17.18 54.35 -39.11
CA ARG A 1039 18.47 54.40 -38.40
C ARG A 1039 18.49 53.50 -37.19
N ILE A 1040 19.59 52.79 -37.04
CA ILE A 1040 19.87 51.90 -35.91
C ILE A 1040 20.93 52.55 -35.04
N ARG A 1041 20.78 52.41 -33.72
CA ARG A 1041 21.78 52.93 -32.79
C ARG A 1041 22.98 51.99 -32.73
N SER A 1042 24.13 52.52 -33.14
CA SER A 1042 25.43 51.87 -33.05
C SER A 1042 26.36 52.64 -32.12
N LEU A 1043 27.51 52.05 -31.76
CA LEU A 1043 28.57 52.73 -31.01
C LEU A 1043 29.09 53.99 -31.75
N ARG A 1044 28.91 54.04 -33.07
CA ARG A 1044 29.25 55.18 -33.95
C ARG A 1044 28.14 56.25 -34.03
N GLY A 1045 27.03 56.06 -33.31
CA GLY A 1045 25.84 56.91 -33.33
C GLY A 1045 24.64 56.27 -34.04
N LEU A 1046 23.58 57.06 -34.27
CA LEU A 1046 22.40 56.66 -35.06
C LEU A 1046 22.75 56.66 -36.55
N ILE A 1047 22.90 55.47 -37.13
CA ILE A 1047 23.37 55.24 -38.50
C ILE A 1047 22.22 54.66 -39.33
N ALA A 1048 22.06 55.10 -40.57
CA ALA A 1048 21.06 54.54 -41.49
C ALA A 1048 21.35 53.05 -41.76
N VAL A 1049 20.32 52.23 -41.83
CA VAL A 1049 20.46 50.77 -41.91
C VAL A 1049 21.28 50.33 -43.13
N GLU A 1050 21.18 51.06 -44.25
CA GLU A 1050 22.00 50.84 -45.45
C GLU A 1050 23.51 51.14 -45.29
N GLU A 1051 23.88 51.89 -44.26
CA GLU A 1051 25.26 52.29 -43.97
C GLU A 1051 25.94 51.39 -42.92
N LEU A 1052 25.19 50.46 -42.30
CA LEU A 1052 25.74 49.47 -41.39
C LEU A 1052 26.61 48.45 -42.12
N ARG A 1053 27.64 47.96 -41.44
CA ARG A 1053 28.56 46.94 -41.93
C ARG A 1053 28.71 45.85 -40.88
N VAL A 1054 28.94 44.62 -41.33
CA VAL A 1054 29.26 43.49 -40.44
C VAL A 1054 30.43 43.88 -39.52
N GLY A 1055 30.28 43.62 -38.23
CA GLY A 1055 31.18 44.03 -37.14
C GLY A 1055 30.82 45.35 -36.46
N ASP A 1056 29.87 46.14 -36.98
CA ASP A 1056 29.35 47.30 -36.26
C ASP A 1056 28.65 46.87 -34.96
N LEU A 1057 29.01 47.48 -33.82
CA LEU A 1057 28.38 47.21 -32.53
C LEU A 1057 27.06 47.99 -32.40
N LEU A 1058 25.96 47.25 -32.28
CA LEU A 1058 24.60 47.77 -32.17
C LEU A 1058 24.12 47.77 -30.72
N ALA A 1059 23.33 48.77 -30.35
CA ALA A 1059 22.72 48.84 -29.02
C ALA A 1059 21.57 47.85 -28.94
N THR A 1060 21.71 46.87 -28.04
CA THR A 1060 20.65 45.93 -27.66
C THR A 1060 20.11 46.28 -26.28
N ARG A 1061 18.84 45.98 -26.03
CA ARG A 1061 18.20 46.22 -24.73
C ARG A 1061 18.69 45.24 -23.66
N ASP A 1062 18.99 44.03 -24.08
CA ASP A 1062 19.08 42.83 -23.28
C ASP A 1062 20.51 42.34 -23.05
N ALA A 1063 21.46 42.68 -23.93
CA ALA A 1063 22.85 42.27 -23.79
C ALA A 1063 23.87 43.39 -24.07
N GLY A 1064 23.45 44.66 -23.97
CA GLY A 1064 24.34 45.80 -24.20
C GLY A 1064 24.77 45.93 -25.67
N TRP A 1065 26.06 46.15 -25.93
CA TRP A 1065 26.56 46.36 -27.30
C TRP A 1065 26.92 45.04 -27.97
N GLN A 1066 26.24 44.70 -29.06
CA GLN A 1066 26.40 43.41 -29.74
C GLN A 1066 26.84 43.59 -31.20
N PRO A 1067 27.76 42.76 -31.71
CA PRO A 1067 28.26 42.89 -33.07
C PRO A 1067 27.22 42.44 -34.10
N LEU A 1068 27.05 43.24 -35.15
CA LEU A 1068 26.29 42.83 -36.33
C LEU A 1068 27.06 41.73 -37.07
N ARG A 1069 26.52 40.51 -37.10
CA ARG A 1069 27.17 39.36 -37.73
C ARG A 1069 26.86 39.23 -39.21
N TRP A 1070 25.63 39.60 -39.58
CA TRP A 1070 25.25 39.58 -40.98
C TRP A 1070 24.18 40.62 -41.29
N THR A 1071 24.22 41.12 -42.53
CA THR A 1071 23.18 41.98 -43.07
C THR A 1071 23.01 41.73 -44.56
N SER A 1072 21.75 41.61 -45.00
CA SER A 1072 21.38 41.60 -46.41
C SER A 1072 20.37 42.68 -46.73
N SER A 1073 20.18 42.94 -48.02
CA SER A 1073 19.19 43.89 -48.47
C SER A 1073 18.50 43.44 -49.74
N GLN A 1074 17.18 43.55 -49.77
CA GLN A 1074 16.37 43.22 -50.93
C GLN A 1074 15.60 44.44 -51.43
N GLY A 1075 15.72 44.73 -52.72
CA GLY A 1075 14.99 45.80 -53.38
C GLY A 1075 13.64 45.31 -53.89
N VAL A 1076 12.57 46.04 -53.59
CA VAL A 1076 11.22 45.83 -54.12
C VAL A 1076 10.86 47.00 -55.02
N SER A 1077 10.58 46.69 -56.29
CA SER A 1077 10.23 47.69 -57.27
C SER A 1077 8.86 48.31 -56.99
N LYS A 1078 8.62 49.49 -57.56
CA LYS A 1078 7.32 50.17 -57.48
C LYS A 1078 6.15 49.28 -57.97
N ARG A 1079 6.40 48.42 -58.96
CA ARG A 1079 5.37 47.54 -59.55
C ARG A 1079 5.05 46.38 -58.61
N GLU A 1080 6.07 45.76 -58.01
CA GLU A 1080 5.88 44.71 -57.01
C GLU A 1080 5.11 45.23 -55.78
N LEU A 1081 5.38 46.47 -55.33
CA LEU A 1081 4.61 47.09 -54.24
C LEU A 1081 3.13 47.41 -54.60
N GLN A 1082 2.79 47.45 -55.88
CA GLN A 1082 1.40 47.60 -56.34
C GLN A 1082 0.69 46.25 -56.42
N ASP A 1083 1.38 45.24 -56.94
CA ASP A 1083 0.86 43.89 -57.14
C ASP A 1083 0.80 43.09 -55.82
N GLN A 1084 1.63 43.45 -54.84
CA GLN A 1084 1.72 42.81 -53.53
C GLN A 1084 1.63 43.85 -52.40
N PRO A 1085 0.41 44.26 -51.99
CA PRO A 1085 0.21 45.26 -50.95
C PRO A 1085 0.85 44.92 -49.60
N GLN A 1086 1.03 43.63 -49.31
CA GLN A 1086 1.68 43.13 -48.09
C GLN A 1086 3.15 43.51 -47.97
N LEU A 1087 3.81 43.86 -49.09
CA LEU A 1087 5.20 44.31 -49.10
C LEU A 1087 5.34 45.81 -48.82
N LYS A 1088 4.24 46.56 -48.63
CA LYS A 1088 4.32 47.98 -48.27
C LYS A 1088 4.82 48.15 -46.83
N PRO A 1089 5.72 49.11 -46.56
CA PRO A 1089 6.19 49.31 -45.20
C PRO A 1089 5.09 49.93 -44.34
N VAL A 1090 5.07 49.57 -43.06
CA VAL A 1090 4.29 50.25 -42.03
C VAL A 1090 5.10 51.43 -41.52
N ARG A 1091 4.49 52.63 -41.50
CA ARG A 1091 5.05 53.82 -40.87
C ARG A 1091 4.52 53.95 -39.46
N ILE A 1092 5.45 54.04 -38.52
CA ILE A 1092 5.19 54.30 -37.10
C ILE A 1092 5.67 55.72 -36.81
N PRO A 1093 4.76 56.70 -36.65
CA PRO A 1093 5.15 58.10 -36.49
C PRO A 1093 5.97 58.37 -35.23
N ALA A 1094 6.80 59.41 -35.26
CA ALA A 1094 7.51 59.86 -34.06
C ALA A 1094 6.56 60.10 -32.87
N GLY A 1095 6.89 59.55 -31.70
CA GLY A 1095 6.12 59.66 -30.45
C GLY A 1095 4.86 58.78 -30.37
N SER A 1096 4.52 58.01 -31.41
CA SER A 1096 3.28 57.23 -31.47
C SER A 1096 3.24 56.01 -30.54
N LEU A 1097 4.40 55.54 -30.06
CA LEU A 1097 4.51 54.44 -29.09
C LEU A 1097 4.55 54.93 -27.63
N GLY A 1098 4.47 56.24 -27.38
CA GLY A 1098 4.54 56.80 -26.02
C GLY A 1098 5.97 57.00 -25.51
N GLY A 1099 6.15 57.73 -24.41
CA GLY A 1099 7.47 57.96 -23.79
C GLY A 1099 8.47 58.79 -24.64
N GLY A 1100 8.01 59.42 -25.72
CA GLY A 1100 8.86 60.09 -26.72
C GLY A 1100 9.36 59.16 -27.85
N MET A 1101 8.83 57.95 -27.93
CA MET A 1101 9.26 56.89 -28.86
C MET A 1101 8.24 56.60 -29.98
N PRO A 1102 8.67 56.19 -31.18
CA PRO A 1102 10.05 56.35 -31.65
C PRO A 1102 10.40 57.83 -31.71
N GLY A 1103 11.68 58.19 -31.55
CA GLY A 1103 12.12 59.59 -31.60
C GLY A 1103 11.95 60.22 -32.99
N ARG A 1104 11.77 59.41 -34.02
CA ARG A 1104 11.49 59.79 -35.43
C ARG A 1104 10.54 58.75 -36.06
N ASP A 1105 10.07 59.03 -37.27
CA ASP A 1105 9.26 58.04 -38.00
C ASP A 1105 10.06 56.77 -38.29
N LEU A 1106 9.57 55.64 -37.80
CA LEU A 1106 10.12 54.30 -38.01
C LEU A 1106 9.38 53.61 -39.17
N TYR A 1107 10.12 52.96 -40.08
CA TYR A 1107 9.57 52.29 -41.25
C TYR A 1107 10.02 50.83 -41.30
N VAL A 1108 9.07 49.90 -41.21
CA VAL A 1108 9.34 48.46 -41.11
C VAL A 1108 8.37 47.63 -41.95
N THR A 1109 8.66 46.35 -42.20
CA THR A 1109 7.69 45.44 -42.85
C THR A 1109 6.50 45.15 -41.94
N ARG A 1110 5.40 44.67 -42.53
CA ARG A 1110 4.14 44.38 -41.81
C ARG A 1110 4.31 43.37 -40.68
N GLN A 1111 5.20 42.40 -40.85
CA GLN A 1111 5.47 41.34 -39.87
C GLN A 1111 6.57 41.71 -38.88
N HIS A 1112 7.23 42.87 -39.04
CA HIS A 1112 8.31 43.27 -38.15
C HIS A 1112 7.79 43.49 -36.73
N ARG A 1113 8.39 42.84 -35.74
CA ARG A 1113 7.88 42.89 -34.37
C ARG A 1113 8.53 44.00 -33.56
N ILE A 1114 7.69 44.68 -32.79
CA ILE A 1114 8.05 45.83 -31.97
C ILE A 1114 7.65 45.51 -30.55
N LEU A 1115 8.51 45.88 -29.60
CA LEU A 1115 8.23 45.61 -28.20
C LEU A 1115 7.03 46.44 -27.71
N PHE A 1116 6.14 45.80 -26.97
CA PHE A 1116 4.96 46.39 -26.34
C PHE A 1116 5.02 46.16 -24.82
N SER A 1117 4.80 47.21 -24.02
CA SER A 1117 4.95 47.13 -22.56
C SER A 1117 3.61 47.01 -21.82
N SER A 1118 3.29 45.78 -21.40
CA SER A 1118 2.50 45.48 -20.19
C SER A 1118 3.09 44.21 -19.55
N GLY A 1119 3.41 44.23 -18.26
CA GLY A 1119 4.10 43.10 -17.59
C GLY A 1119 5.51 42.83 -18.14
N ALA A 1120 5.89 41.55 -18.27
CA ALA A 1120 7.24 41.08 -18.67
C ALA A 1120 7.74 41.54 -20.07
N GLY A 1121 6.91 42.25 -20.84
CA GLY A 1121 7.23 42.83 -22.15
C GLY A 1121 7.09 41.83 -23.30
N ALA A 1122 6.10 42.08 -24.18
CA ALA A 1122 5.74 41.18 -25.29
C ALA A 1122 6.04 41.81 -26.66
N LEU A 1123 6.26 40.99 -27.69
CA LEU A 1123 6.49 41.45 -29.06
C LEU A 1123 5.19 41.43 -29.87
N ILE A 1124 4.94 42.48 -30.64
CA ILE A 1124 3.75 42.61 -31.50
C ILE A 1124 4.16 42.98 -32.94
N PRO A 1125 3.64 42.31 -33.98
CA PRO A 1125 3.86 42.69 -35.38
C PRO A 1125 3.34 44.09 -35.73
N ALA A 1126 4.09 44.83 -36.57
CA ALA A 1126 3.75 46.19 -36.98
C ALA A 1126 2.35 46.33 -37.63
N LYS A 1127 1.87 45.30 -38.33
CA LYS A 1127 0.52 45.26 -38.93
C LYS A 1127 -0.59 45.37 -37.87
N ASP A 1128 -0.34 44.88 -36.66
CA ASP A 1128 -1.34 44.83 -35.58
C ASP A 1128 -1.42 46.15 -34.79
N PHE A 1129 -0.44 47.04 -34.98
CA PHE A 1129 -0.51 48.44 -34.55
C PHE A 1129 -1.28 49.34 -35.55
N CYS A 1130 -1.49 48.89 -36.79
CA CYS A 1130 -2.10 49.71 -37.82
C CYS A 1130 -3.53 50.15 -37.44
N GLY A 1131 -3.81 51.43 -37.62
CA GLY A 1131 -5.08 52.06 -37.21
C GLY A 1131 -5.07 52.66 -35.81
N SER A 1132 -3.98 52.49 -35.05
CA SER A 1132 -3.78 53.09 -33.73
C SER A 1132 -2.71 54.20 -33.78
N ALA A 1133 -2.89 55.29 -33.02
CA ALA A 1133 -1.89 56.37 -32.84
C ALA A 1133 -1.25 56.96 -34.13
N GLY A 1134 -1.95 56.91 -35.28
CA GLY A 1134 -1.46 57.38 -36.57
C GLY A 1134 -0.50 56.42 -37.30
N ILE A 1135 -0.35 55.20 -36.80
CA ILE A 1135 0.42 54.11 -37.40
C ILE A 1135 -0.38 53.52 -38.57
N ALA A 1136 0.21 53.48 -39.75
CA ALA A 1136 -0.45 53.03 -40.97
C ALA A 1136 0.53 52.57 -42.03
N GLU A 1137 0.05 51.76 -42.98
CA GLU A 1137 0.82 51.38 -44.16
C GLU A 1137 1.13 52.59 -45.05
N CYS A 1138 2.36 52.66 -45.54
CA CYS A 1138 2.79 53.70 -46.45
C CYS A 1138 2.08 53.58 -47.80
N HIS A 1139 1.35 54.62 -48.19
CA HIS A 1139 0.66 54.67 -49.49
C HIS A 1139 1.48 55.32 -50.62
N GLN A 1140 2.71 55.79 -50.38
CA GLN A 1140 3.55 56.37 -51.43
C GLN A 1140 4.27 55.29 -52.26
N GLN A 1141 4.18 55.44 -53.59
CA GLN A 1141 4.60 54.44 -54.58
C GLN A 1141 6.00 54.74 -55.17
N ALA A 1142 7.04 54.69 -54.35
CA ALA A 1142 8.43 54.66 -54.81
C ALA A 1142 9.01 53.25 -54.56
N ALA A 1143 10.04 52.85 -55.32
CA ALA A 1143 10.74 51.59 -55.05
C ALA A 1143 11.34 51.63 -53.65
N GLN A 1144 11.24 50.54 -52.91
CA GLN A 1144 11.67 50.45 -51.52
C GLN A 1144 12.73 49.37 -51.39
N ARG A 1145 13.74 49.59 -50.57
CA ARG A 1145 14.69 48.54 -50.18
C ARG A 1145 14.49 48.18 -48.72
N TYR A 1146 14.62 46.89 -48.42
CA TYR A 1146 14.50 46.31 -47.10
C TYR A 1146 15.82 45.71 -46.67
N TYR A 1147 16.12 45.77 -45.38
CA TYR A 1147 17.37 45.33 -44.79
C TYR A 1147 17.11 44.38 -43.63
N HIS A 1148 17.91 43.31 -43.60
CA HIS A 1148 17.96 42.32 -42.53
C HIS A 1148 19.20 42.55 -41.67
N LEU A 1149 19.09 42.31 -40.36
CA LEU A 1149 20.17 42.50 -39.39
C LEU A 1149 20.21 41.30 -38.45
N LEU A 1150 21.28 40.51 -38.52
CA LEU A 1150 21.49 39.33 -37.68
C LEU A 1150 22.66 39.58 -36.71
N LEU A 1151 22.45 39.26 -35.44
CA LEU A 1151 23.46 39.28 -34.37
C LEU A 1151 23.74 37.85 -33.90
N ASP A 1152 24.64 37.68 -32.93
CA ASP A 1152 25.03 36.35 -32.40
C ASP A 1152 23.87 35.54 -31.82
N ARG A 1153 22.84 36.22 -31.30
CA ARG A 1153 21.62 35.63 -30.76
C ARG A 1153 20.47 36.62 -30.90
N HIS A 1154 19.26 36.20 -30.55
CA HIS A 1154 18.11 37.08 -30.56
C HIS A 1154 18.29 38.27 -29.62
N HIS A 1155 18.13 39.49 -30.13
CA HIS A 1155 18.23 40.72 -29.34
C HIS A 1155 17.20 41.77 -29.76
N LEU A 1156 16.84 42.65 -28.82
CA LEU A 1156 16.02 43.82 -29.14
C LEU A 1156 16.90 45.01 -29.45
N ILE A 1157 16.94 45.43 -30.71
CA ILE A 1157 17.77 46.53 -31.19
C ILE A 1157 17.05 47.87 -31.14
N GLU A 1158 17.80 48.93 -30.85
CA GLU A 1158 17.25 50.29 -30.84
C GLU A 1158 17.21 50.88 -32.26
N ALA A 1159 16.01 51.00 -32.83
CA ALA A 1159 15.75 51.59 -34.14
C ALA A 1159 14.94 52.89 -34.00
N GLU A 1160 15.49 54.01 -34.46
CA GLU A 1160 14.90 55.36 -34.35
C GLU A 1160 14.43 55.72 -32.92
N GLY A 1161 15.05 55.13 -31.90
CA GLY A 1161 14.72 55.33 -30.48
C GLY A 1161 13.65 54.39 -29.91
N SER A 1162 13.21 53.37 -30.66
CA SER A 1162 12.29 52.32 -30.22
C SER A 1162 12.94 50.94 -30.25
N TRP A 1163 12.52 50.06 -29.35
CA TRP A 1163 13.02 48.69 -29.28
C TRP A 1163 12.26 47.78 -30.25
N CYS A 1164 13.00 47.21 -31.20
CA CYS A 1164 12.48 46.35 -32.26
C CYS A 1164 13.27 45.04 -32.30
N GLU A 1165 12.65 44.00 -32.82
CA GLU A 1165 13.30 42.70 -32.98
C GLU A 1165 14.48 42.80 -33.97
N SER A 1166 15.62 42.20 -33.63
CA SER A 1166 16.61 41.82 -34.65
C SER A 1166 16.06 40.69 -35.52
N LEU A 1167 16.69 40.38 -36.65
CA LEU A 1167 16.39 39.12 -37.31
C LEU A 1167 16.84 38.00 -36.36
N TYR A 1168 15.89 37.20 -35.91
CA TYR A 1168 16.12 35.95 -35.23
C TYR A 1168 15.77 34.82 -36.20
N LEU A 1169 16.68 33.86 -36.35
CA LEU A 1169 16.56 32.88 -37.43
C LEU A 1169 15.90 31.57 -37.00
N GLY A 1170 15.93 31.18 -35.72
CA GLY A 1170 15.47 29.86 -35.28
C GLY A 1170 16.08 28.70 -36.09
N PRO A 1171 15.74 27.44 -35.78
CA PRO A 1171 16.17 26.30 -36.59
C PRO A 1171 15.47 26.28 -37.98
N ALA A 1172 14.21 26.73 -38.06
CA ALA A 1172 13.38 26.54 -39.25
C ALA A 1172 13.62 27.51 -40.45
N LEU A 1173 14.31 28.65 -40.30
CA LEU A 1173 14.35 29.68 -41.36
C LEU A 1173 15.52 29.66 -42.38
N PRO A 1174 16.42 28.66 -42.48
CA PRO A 1174 17.26 28.57 -43.66
C PRO A 1174 16.39 28.56 -44.92
N ARG A 1175 15.21 27.91 -44.93
CA ARG A 1175 14.38 27.61 -46.13
C ARG A 1175 13.70 28.82 -46.79
N LEU A 1176 13.74 30.00 -46.18
CA LEU A 1176 13.10 31.22 -46.71
C LEU A 1176 14.06 32.23 -47.38
N MET A 1177 15.36 31.92 -47.48
CA MET A 1177 16.37 32.76 -48.15
C MET A 1177 16.87 32.17 -49.48
N PRO A 1178 17.15 32.98 -50.52
CA PRO A 1178 17.76 32.49 -51.76
C PRO A 1178 19.09 31.76 -51.51
N LEU A 1179 19.32 30.63 -52.18
CA LEU A 1179 20.52 29.77 -52.05
C LEU A 1179 21.87 30.52 -52.09
N SER A 1180 21.95 31.64 -52.82
CA SER A 1180 23.14 32.48 -52.89
C SER A 1180 23.43 33.25 -51.59
N GLU A 1181 22.41 33.60 -50.82
CA GLU A 1181 22.53 34.29 -49.54
C GLU A 1181 22.79 33.31 -48.39
N ARG A 1182 22.16 32.11 -48.43
CA ARG A 1182 22.46 30.97 -47.53
C ARG A 1182 23.95 30.61 -47.50
N ARG A 1183 24.56 30.39 -48.69
CA ARG A 1183 25.99 30.08 -48.78
C ARG A 1183 26.86 31.19 -48.20
N SER A 1184 26.48 32.46 -48.39
CA SER A 1184 27.22 33.59 -47.83
C SER A 1184 27.12 33.67 -46.30
N LEU A 1185 25.98 33.30 -45.72
CA LEU A 1185 25.74 33.32 -44.28
C LEU A 1185 26.60 32.26 -43.56
N VAL A 1186 26.49 31.00 -43.99
CA VAL A 1186 27.23 29.83 -43.47
C VAL A 1186 28.75 30.03 -43.59
N THR A 1187 29.22 30.64 -44.69
CA THR A 1187 30.66 30.88 -44.89
C THR A 1187 31.19 32.04 -44.02
N SER A 1188 30.34 32.96 -43.58
CA SER A 1188 30.77 34.19 -42.87
C SER A 1188 30.65 34.11 -41.34
N CYS A 1189 29.83 33.21 -40.81
CA CYS A 1189 29.62 32.98 -39.38
C CYS A 1189 29.25 31.49 -39.12
N PRO A 1190 30.22 30.57 -39.02
CA PRO A 1190 29.95 29.14 -38.82
C PRO A 1190 29.45 28.79 -37.41
N ASP A 1191 29.83 29.56 -36.38
CA ASP A 1191 29.47 29.28 -34.97
C ASP A 1191 27.98 29.56 -34.66
N LEU A 1192 27.25 30.21 -35.56
CA LEU A 1192 25.81 30.51 -35.43
C LEU A 1192 24.91 29.29 -35.67
N VAL A 1193 25.49 28.16 -36.09
CA VAL A 1193 24.81 26.87 -36.32
C VAL A 1193 24.98 25.93 -35.11
N ARG A 1194 25.75 26.33 -34.08
CA ARG A 1194 26.20 25.44 -32.98
C ARG A 1194 25.95 26.01 -31.58
N THR A 1195 25.00 26.92 -31.38
CA THR A 1195 24.74 27.50 -30.05
C THR A 1195 23.28 27.39 -29.67
N PRO A 1196 22.94 26.82 -28.49
CA PRO A 1196 21.57 26.68 -28.03
C PRO A 1196 20.92 28.04 -27.76
N ALA A 1197 19.63 28.13 -28.06
CA ALA A 1197 18.85 29.35 -27.97
C ALA A 1197 18.47 29.68 -26.51
N PRO A 1198 18.53 30.96 -26.09
CA PRO A 1198 17.77 31.43 -24.95
C PRO A 1198 16.33 31.77 -25.38
N LEU A 1199 15.35 31.31 -24.59
CA LEU A 1199 13.90 31.53 -24.70
C LEU A 1199 13.51 32.82 -25.45
N ALA A 1200 12.87 32.65 -26.62
CA ALA A 1200 12.23 33.75 -27.33
C ALA A 1200 11.15 34.38 -26.44
N ARG A 1201 11.07 35.72 -26.41
CA ARG A 1201 10.00 36.39 -25.65
C ARG A 1201 8.65 36.05 -26.28
N PRO A 1202 7.64 35.65 -25.48
CA PRO A 1202 6.36 35.18 -26.03
C PRO A 1202 5.71 36.23 -26.93
N GLU A 1203 5.34 35.80 -28.14
CA GLU A 1203 4.58 36.61 -29.08
C GLU A 1203 3.12 36.67 -28.66
N MET A 1204 2.55 37.87 -28.64
CA MET A 1204 1.14 38.01 -28.26
C MET A 1204 0.24 37.77 -29.49
N ARG A 1205 -0.64 36.76 -29.40
CA ARG A 1205 -1.62 36.42 -30.45
C ARG A 1205 -2.33 37.68 -30.98
N ALA A 1206 -2.49 37.80 -32.30
CA ALA A 1206 -2.92 39.04 -32.98
C ALA A 1206 -4.22 39.66 -32.43
N HIS A 1207 -5.18 38.83 -32.00
CA HIS A 1207 -6.43 39.32 -31.39
C HIS A 1207 -6.21 39.94 -29.99
N ALA A 1208 -5.36 39.31 -29.17
CA ALA A 1208 -4.95 39.83 -27.86
C ALA A 1208 -4.13 41.11 -28.01
N ALA A 1209 -3.20 41.15 -28.96
CA ALA A 1209 -2.38 42.33 -29.27
C ALA A 1209 -3.23 43.55 -29.64
N ARG A 1210 -4.19 43.40 -30.57
CA ARG A 1210 -5.09 44.50 -30.97
C ARG A 1210 -6.02 44.95 -29.85
N ARG A 1211 -6.39 44.06 -28.92
CA ARG A 1211 -7.18 44.40 -27.72
C ARG A 1211 -6.34 45.21 -26.72
N ALA A 1212 -5.12 44.75 -26.43
CA ALA A 1212 -4.19 45.40 -25.51
C ALA A 1212 -3.76 46.81 -25.98
N ILE A 1213 -3.46 46.96 -27.29
CA ILE A 1213 -3.14 48.26 -27.91
C ILE A 1213 -4.32 49.22 -27.77
N ARG A 1214 -5.55 48.78 -28.08
CA ARG A 1214 -6.75 49.62 -27.94
C ARG A 1214 -6.98 50.07 -26.50
N GLN A 1215 -6.77 49.18 -25.53
CA GLN A 1215 -6.89 49.52 -24.11
C GLN A 1215 -5.85 50.55 -23.67
N HIS A 1216 -4.58 50.39 -24.04
CA HIS A 1216 -3.52 51.35 -23.70
C HIS A 1216 -3.75 52.73 -24.33
N VAL A 1217 -4.17 52.76 -25.60
CA VAL A 1217 -4.53 54.00 -26.30
C VAL A 1217 -5.75 54.68 -25.65
N GLN A 1218 -6.76 53.92 -25.22
CA GLN A 1218 -7.92 54.45 -24.49
C GLN A 1218 -7.58 54.98 -23.09
N MET A 1219 -6.63 54.32 -22.40
CA MET A 1219 -6.19 54.69 -21.05
C MET A 1219 -5.08 55.75 -21.03
N GLY A 1220 -4.57 56.17 -22.20
CA GLY A 1220 -3.48 57.15 -22.31
C GLY A 1220 -2.11 56.66 -21.82
N LEU A 1221 -1.94 55.33 -21.73
CA LEU A 1221 -0.69 54.70 -21.30
C LEU A 1221 0.30 54.59 -22.47
N PRO A 1222 1.62 54.69 -22.22
CA PRO A 1222 2.62 54.48 -23.26
C PRO A 1222 2.60 53.02 -23.75
N LEU A 1223 2.77 52.82 -25.06
CA LEU A 1223 2.86 51.50 -25.69
C LEU A 1223 4.28 50.89 -25.54
N GLN A 1224 5.31 51.72 -25.28
CA GLN A 1224 6.67 51.34 -24.88
C GLN A 1224 7.13 52.12 -23.62
N GLY A 1225 7.72 51.40 -22.65
CA GLY A 1225 8.33 51.97 -21.43
C GLY A 1225 9.78 52.46 -21.62
N GLN A 1226 10.22 53.45 -20.82
CA GLN A 1226 11.61 53.97 -20.86
C GLN A 1226 12.62 53.01 -20.19
N PRO A 1227 13.85 52.86 -20.72
CA PRO A 1227 14.80 51.83 -20.29
C PRO A 1227 15.48 52.16 -18.95
N GLN A 1228 15.64 51.15 -18.08
CA GLN A 1228 16.73 51.11 -17.10
C GLN A 1228 17.90 50.36 -17.75
N LEU A 1229 19.03 51.03 -17.97
CA LEU A 1229 20.27 50.41 -18.43
C LEU A 1229 20.99 49.80 -17.22
N THR A 1230 21.06 48.48 -17.11
CA THR A 1230 21.98 47.80 -16.17
C THR A 1230 23.40 47.86 -16.74
N SER A 1231 24.34 48.32 -15.94
CA SER A 1231 25.74 48.45 -16.30
C SER A 1231 26.46 47.10 -16.17
N ALA A 1232 26.75 46.42 -17.28
CA ALA A 1232 27.68 45.29 -17.30
C ALA A 1232 28.98 45.69 -18.04
N ALA A 1233 30.10 45.42 -17.38
CA ALA A 1233 31.45 45.85 -17.69
C ALA A 1233 32.19 44.88 -18.63
N LEU A 1234 33.27 45.37 -19.26
CA LEU A 1234 34.24 44.63 -20.08
C LEU A 1234 34.99 43.57 -19.24
N PRO A 1235 35.38 42.41 -19.80
CA PRO A 1235 36.18 41.42 -19.07
C PRO A 1235 37.69 41.74 -19.11
N GLY A 1236 38.31 41.73 -17.92
CA GLY A 1236 39.76 41.59 -17.75
C GLY A 1236 40.38 42.40 -16.59
N GLN A 1237 40.56 41.77 -15.42
CA GLN A 1237 41.80 41.69 -14.62
C GLN A 1237 41.54 41.34 -13.12
N ASP A 1238 42.13 40.21 -12.71
CA ASP A 1238 42.73 39.82 -11.43
C ASP A 1238 41.95 39.85 -10.08
N ALA A 1239 41.98 38.69 -9.40
CA ALA A 1239 41.61 38.40 -8.01
C ALA A 1239 42.62 39.00 -6.98
N PRO A 1240 42.61 38.71 -5.65
CA PRO A 1240 41.60 38.10 -4.75
C PRO A 1240 41.38 38.89 -3.43
N GLY A 1241 40.37 38.55 -2.61
CA GLY A 1241 40.36 39.02 -1.21
C GLY A 1241 39.05 38.92 -0.42
N ALA A 1242 38.85 37.77 0.23
CA ALA A 1242 38.50 37.61 1.64
C ALA A 1242 37.25 38.28 2.26
N LEU A 1243 36.45 37.39 2.86
CA LEU A 1243 35.74 37.50 4.16
C LEU A 1243 34.35 38.16 4.21
N ARG A 1244 33.38 37.25 4.37
CA ARG A 1244 32.47 37.11 5.53
C ARG A 1244 31.14 37.88 5.56
N THR A 1245 30.13 37.03 5.81
CA THR A 1245 29.01 37.11 6.77
C THR A 1245 27.72 37.78 6.34
N SER A 1246 26.69 36.91 6.41
CA SER A 1246 25.42 37.05 7.13
C SER A 1246 24.21 37.65 6.43
N ALA A 1247 23.19 36.78 6.36
CA ALA A 1247 21.80 36.96 6.81
C ALA A 1247 20.76 37.45 5.79
N PHE A 1248 19.79 36.55 5.57
CA PHE A 1248 18.33 36.72 5.55
C PHE A 1248 17.71 37.86 4.70
N ALA A 1249 17.00 37.43 3.64
CA ALA A 1249 15.59 37.68 3.23
C ALA A 1249 14.96 39.09 3.35
N PRO A 1250 13.82 39.42 2.67
CA PRO A 1250 12.99 38.62 1.74
C PRO A 1250 12.58 39.36 0.43
N LEU A 1251 12.24 38.55 -0.60
CA LEU A 1251 11.10 38.61 -1.55
C LEU A 1251 11.48 37.99 -2.88
#